data_AF-A0A962DJG7-F1
#
_entry.id   AF-A0A962DJG7-F1
#
_cell.length_a   1.000
_cell.length_b   1.000
_cell.length_c   1.000
_cell.angle_alpha   90.00
_cell.angle_beta   90.00
_cell.angle_gamma   90.00
#
_symmetry.space_group_name_H-M   'P 1'
#
loop_
_entity.id
_entity.type
_entity.pdbx_description
1 polymer ?
#
loop_
_entity_poly.entity_id
_entity_poly.type
_entity_poly.pdbx_seq_one_letter_code
_entity_poly.pdbx_strand_id
1 'polypeptide(L)'
;MIIFSGSFLLAMSQLLWIEQAGFNVLIFCFVGLFAVFLLRKKLSQPIFLLLCGLFLGSILANFSAINAKRHQYQDTTIDTIEVVGTIVDLPVLTDMGRLGVRQKFAFAVENSKPEFPLRRILVSWYNNETILKAGQSWVLEVKPKPIHGFKNPGSFDYAKWLFRQGYDATATVRQAELFEEKTPGLLNHINRARSNIADLISENISNPRVEGLIRALTIGDRSLIDFEDSQMFQQTGTAHIIAISGLHIGLVALIGIFIGRLFFAIFPSERFNRFKFEAVFTIFLALIYTLLAGASIPTLRALIMVFVFAISPIIKRNISRWISLSIALMLVLLFDPFSVLDVGFWFSFTAVAILIYVFTGRKPYHSKLISITKAQLMILIGLMPLMLVIFNQINLLTPIINLIILPLVSLLLIPTIMFSLLITPVSSELGGLAFSLTEFISEIFLGILEFFKDFDYLVVSITSSGFLIIIGLIVFSILVISSSVFRWRWFGLFLLLPVFIKPENSIEDNEFSVNVLDVGQGLSIVVRTKDKVLLYDTGAKYESGFSMANAVVIPFLNYSGITNIDKVILSHLDNDHAGGIEEILKKYPNAETLSVDGNYEPCQSGENWKWNNISFTILSPFEITPYLGNNSSCVIHIQSEYGSVLLTADIEVPVEYRLTHHLETAIASDVLIVPHHGSRTSSDLDFIQAVNPKFAINSSGFMNQFNHPHPQIKQIYLEKGIEFYDTQEKGRIEIKFLSEGVLVESYKGLKRNIWDL
;
A
#
# COMPACT_ATOMS: atom_id res chain seq x y z
N MET A 1 1.75 14.90 26.43
CA MET A 1 2.58 14.08 25.53
C MET A 1 2.53 12.62 25.96
N ILE A 2 3.08 12.20 27.11
CA ILE A 2 3.01 10.80 27.59
C ILE A 2 1.59 10.20 27.61
N ILE A 3 0.60 10.96 28.11
CA ILE A 3 -0.82 10.53 28.11
C ILE A 3 -1.40 10.54 26.69
N PHE A 4 -1.04 11.52 25.86
CA PHE A 4 -1.46 11.57 24.44
C PHE A 4 -0.90 10.37 23.68
N SER A 5 0.40 10.09 23.80
CA SER A 5 1.08 8.94 23.20
C SER A 5 0.60 7.60 23.77
N GLY A 6 0.26 7.52 25.06
CA GLY A 6 -0.30 6.30 25.67
C GLY A 6 -1.72 6.01 25.19
N SER A 7 -2.61 7.00 25.20
CA SER A 7 -3.97 6.87 24.63
C SER A 7 -3.95 6.65 23.11
N PHE A 8 -2.95 7.22 22.43
CA PHE A 8 -2.71 7.07 20.99
C PHE A 8 -2.21 5.65 20.65
N LEU A 9 -1.26 5.09 21.40
CA LEU A 9 -0.78 3.72 21.22
C LEU A 9 -1.85 2.68 21.55
N LEU A 10 -2.68 2.94 22.58
CA LEU A 10 -3.85 2.09 22.89
C LEU A 10 -4.91 2.13 21.79
N ALA A 11 -5.22 3.31 21.24
CA ALA A 11 -6.15 3.42 20.13
C ALA A 11 -5.62 2.73 18.87
N MET A 12 -4.31 2.84 18.61
CA MET A 12 -3.65 2.22 17.47
C MET A 12 -3.60 0.69 17.58
N SER A 13 -3.35 0.14 18.78
CA SER A 13 -3.36 -1.31 19.01
C SER A 13 -4.77 -1.92 18.92
N GLN A 14 -5.80 -1.19 19.34
CA GLN A 14 -7.21 -1.64 19.30
C GLN A 14 -7.84 -1.58 17.90
N LEU A 15 -7.38 -0.69 17.03
CA LEU A 15 -7.86 -0.60 15.64
C LEU A 15 -7.21 -1.62 14.71
N LEU A 16 -6.03 -2.11 15.07
CA LEU A 16 -5.38 -3.25 14.40
C LEU A 16 -5.97 -4.59 14.84
N TRP A 17 -6.74 -4.62 15.94
CA TRP A 17 -7.38 -5.79 16.53
C TRP A 17 -8.87 -5.49 16.77
N ILE A 18 -9.65 -5.46 15.68
CA ILE A 18 -11.12 -5.33 15.76
C ILE A 18 -11.71 -6.69 16.18
N GLU A 19 -11.38 -7.13 17.39
CA GLU A 19 -12.09 -8.19 18.10
C GLU A 19 -12.81 -7.57 19.32
N GLN A 20 -13.82 -8.27 19.84
CA GLN A 20 -14.66 -7.85 20.98
C GLN A 20 -13.86 -7.30 22.19
N ALA A 21 -12.62 -7.77 22.39
CA ALA A 21 -11.72 -7.29 23.44
C ALA A 21 -11.32 -5.81 23.30
N GLY A 22 -11.13 -5.29 22.07
CA GLY A 22 -10.71 -3.91 21.83
C GLY A 22 -11.79 -2.87 22.19
N PHE A 23 -13.06 -3.22 21.98
CA PHE A 23 -14.21 -2.37 22.31
C PHE A 23 -14.38 -2.18 23.83
N ASN A 24 -14.19 -3.25 24.61
CA ASN A 24 -14.31 -3.20 26.07
C ASN A 24 -13.22 -2.30 26.69
N VAL A 25 -11.98 -2.36 26.20
CA VAL A 25 -10.89 -1.52 26.72
C VAL A 25 -11.12 -0.03 26.39
N LEU A 26 -11.70 0.30 25.23
CA LEU A 26 -12.12 1.67 24.88
C LEU A 26 -13.14 2.23 25.87
N ILE A 27 -14.13 1.41 26.27
CA ILE A 27 -15.11 1.77 27.30
C ILE A 27 -14.42 2.01 28.65
N PHE A 28 -13.52 1.12 29.07
CA PHE A 28 -12.80 1.28 30.34
C PHE A 28 -11.90 2.53 30.36
N CYS A 29 -11.20 2.84 29.26
CA CYS A 29 -10.42 4.07 29.14
C CYS A 29 -11.32 5.32 29.15
N PHE A 30 -12.45 5.28 28.45
CA PHE A 30 -13.41 6.38 28.43
C PHE A 30 -13.99 6.65 29.83
N VAL A 31 -14.40 5.59 30.55
CA VAL A 31 -14.94 5.69 31.92
C VAL A 31 -13.88 6.18 32.91
N GLY A 32 -12.67 5.63 32.87
CA GLY A 32 -11.57 6.04 33.76
C GLY A 32 -11.15 7.49 33.55
N LEU A 33 -11.15 7.98 32.31
CA LEU A 33 -10.75 9.35 32.00
C LEU A 33 -11.90 10.35 32.13
N PHE A 34 -13.16 9.91 31.98
CA PHE A 34 -14.34 10.70 32.37
C PHE A 34 -14.31 11.00 33.88
N ALA A 35 -13.94 10.01 34.70
CA ALA A 35 -13.71 10.22 36.12
C ALA A 35 -12.57 11.23 36.39
N VAL A 36 -11.46 11.16 35.66
CA VAL A 36 -10.35 12.14 35.78
C VAL A 36 -10.76 13.54 35.29
N PHE A 37 -11.60 13.64 34.26
CA PHE A 37 -12.14 14.92 33.76
C PHE A 37 -13.00 15.62 34.81
N LEU A 38 -13.84 14.86 35.52
CA LEU A 38 -14.60 15.36 36.67
C LEU A 38 -13.69 15.87 37.79
N LEU A 39 -12.50 15.29 37.96
CA LEU A 39 -11.56 15.60 39.04
C LEU A 39 -10.54 16.73 38.74
N ARG A 40 -10.17 17.04 37.49
CA ARG A 40 -9.17 18.09 37.15
C ARG A 40 -9.50 18.93 35.90
N LYS A 41 -10.22 20.04 36.06
CA LYS A 41 -10.82 20.87 34.97
C LYS A 41 -9.91 21.46 33.87
N LYS A 42 -8.62 21.76 34.11
CA LYS A 42 -7.78 22.53 33.14
C LYS A 42 -6.85 21.70 32.25
N LEU A 43 -6.32 20.57 32.74
CA LEU A 43 -5.49 19.66 31.92
C LEU A 43 -6.32 18.60 31.18
N SER A 44 -7.60 18.43 31.55
CA SER A 44 -8.47 17.37 31.07
C SER A 44 -9.19 17.67 29.76
N GLN A 45 -9.44 18.93 29.38
CA GLN A 45 -10.32 19.26 28.25
C GLN A 45 -9.84 18.77 26.86
N PRO A 46 -8.60 19.04 26.39
CA PRO A 46 -8.17 18.56 25.07
C PRO A 46 -8.02 17.03 25.01
N ILE A 47 -7.61 16.43 26.12
CA ILE A 47 -7.49 14.97 26.26
C ILE A 47 -8.89 14.33 26.24
N PHE A 48 -9.84 14.92 26.96
CA PHE A 48 -11.23 14.47 26.97
C PHE A 48 -11.85 14.54 25.57
N LEU A 49 -11.71 15.67 24.88
CA LEU A 49 -12.21 15.82 23.50
C LEU A 49 -11.57 14.81 22.53
N LEU A 50 -10.27 14.55 22.67
CA LEU A 50 -9.57 13.53 21.89
C LEU A 50 -10.20 12.15 22.12
N LEU A 51 -10.41 11.77 23.38
CA LEU A 51 -10.98 10.47 23.74
C LEU A 51 -12.43 10.34 23.31
N CYS A 52 -13.23 11.39 23.44
CA CYS A 52 -14.59 11.45 22.89
C CYS A 52 -14.57 11.24 21.38
N GLY A 53 -13.66 11.90 20.65
CA GLY A 53 -13.52 11.73 19.22
C GLY A 53 -13.11 10.31 18.82
N LEU A 54 -12.16 9.71 19.55
CA LEU A 54 -11.75 8.31 19.32
C LEU A 54 -12.88 7.33 19.62
N PHE A 55 -13.63 7.54 20.70
CA PHE A 55 -14.75 6.69 21.10
C PHE A 55 -15.95 6.80 20.14
N LEU A 56 -16.36 8.01 19.77
CA LEU A 56 -17.41 8.22 18.77
C LEU A 56 -16.97 7.71 17.40
N GLY A 57 -15.71 7.96 17.03
CA GLY A 57 -15.11 7.47 15.80
C GLY A 57 -15.11 5.95 15.73
N SER A 58 -14.81 5.23 16.82
CA SER A 58 -14.83 3.77 16.83
C SER A 58 -16.24 3.19 16.75
N ILE A 59 -17.23 3.82 17.40
CA ILE A 59 -18.65 3.44 17.24
C ILE A 59 -19.08 3.62 15.79
N LEU A 60 -18.81 4.78 15.20
CA LEU A 60 -19.15 5.07 13.81
C LEU A 60 -18.39 4.16 12.84
N ALA A 61 -17.14 3.82 13.12
CA ALA A 61 -16.36 2.90 12.29
C ALA A 61 -17.01 1.52 12.24
N ASN A 62 -17.45 0.99 13.39
CA ASN A 62 -18.15 -0.29 13.45
C ASN A 62 -19.48 -0.24 12.69
N PHE A 63 -20.28 0.80 12.88
CA PHE A 63 -21.55 0.97 12.17
C PHE A 63 -21.33 1.08 10.65
N SER A 64 -20.38 1.93 10.24
CA SER A 64 -20.01 2.10 8.83
C SER A 64 -19.44 0.82 8.22
N ALA A 65 -18.73 -0.02 8.99
CA ALA A 65 -18.17 -1.27 8.49
C ALA A 65 -19.26 -2.31 8.23
N ILE A 66 -20.21 -2.43 9.16
CA ILE A 66 -21.39 -3.28 8.97
C ILE A 66 -22.18 -2.79 7.76
N ASN A 67 -22.38 -1.48 7.61
CA ASN A 67 -23.08 -0.93 6.47
C ASN A 67 -22.33 -1.17 5.15
N ALA A 68 -21.01 -0.95 5.12
CA ALA A 68 -20.18 -1.19 3.93
C ALA A 68 -20.24 -2.66 3.49
N LYS A 69 -20.17 -3.61 4.43
CA LYS A 69 -20.24 -5.04 4.13
C LYS A 69 -21.55 -5.46 3.46
N ARG A 70 -22.67 -4.78 3.74
CA ARG A 70 -23.96 -5.04 3.07
C ARG A 70 -23.98 -4.69 1.59
N HIS A 71 -23.12 -3.76 1.17
CA HIS A 71 -23.05 -3.30 -0.22
C HIS A 71 -22.01 -4.10 -1.02
N GLN A 72 -21.10 -4.81 -0.36
CA GLN A 72 -20.06 -5.59 -1.03
C GLN A 72 -20.66 -6.71 -1.89
N TYR A 73 -20.16 -6.80 -3.12
CA TYR A 73 -20.52 -7.88 -4.02
C TYR A 73 -19.86 -9.19 -3.59
N GLN A 74 -20.65 -10.27 -3.50
CA GLN A 74 -20.19 -11.60 -3.05
C GLN A 74 -20.58 -12.74 -3.98
N ASP A 75 -21.48 -12.52 -4.94
CA ASP A 75 -21.99 -13.58 -5.81
C ASP A 75 -20.99 -13.91 -6.94
N THR A 76 -20.35 -15.06 -6.88
CA THR A 76 -19.39 -15.49 -7.90
C THR A 76 -20.01 -16.27 -9.06
N THR A 77 -21.34 -16.50 -9.04
CA THR A 77 -22.03 -17.34 -10.02
C THR A 77 -22.54 -16.56 -11.24
N ILE A 78 -22.74 -15.25 -11.10
CA ILE A 78 -23.22 -14.38 -12.18
C ILE A 78 -22.05 -13.94 -13.06
N ASP A 79 -22.22 -14.11 -14.38
CA ASP A 79 -21.18 -13.75 -15.35
C ASP A 79 -21.16 -12.24 -15.66
N THR A 80 -22.32 -11.65 -15.93
CA THR A 80 -22.45 -10.21 -16.20
C THR A 80 -23.65 -9.58 -15.49
N ILE A 81 -23.52 -8.29 -15.17
CA ILE A 81 -24.59 -7.43 -14.67
C ILE A 81 -24.61 -6.12 -15.48
N GLU A 82 -25.79 -5.56 -15.69
CA GLU A 82 -25.94 -4.21 -16.25
C GLU A 82 -25.88 -3.20 -15.10
N VAL A 83 -25.06 -2.17 -15.21
CA VAL A 83 -24.97 -1.06 -14.25
C VAL A 83 -25.15 0.27 -14.97
N VAL A 84 -26.00 1.13 -14.41
CA VAL A 84 -26.20 2.51 -14.87
C VAL A 84 -25.59 3.44 -13.84
N GLY A 85 -24.85 4.44 -14.31
CA GLY A 85 -24.18 5.35 -13.38
C GLY A 85 -23.24 6.34 -14.05
N THR A 86 -22.36 6.92 -13.24
CA THR A 86 -21.50 8.04 -13.64
C THR A 86 -20.05 7.80 -13.26
N ILE A 87 -19.11 8.20 -14.12
CA ILE A 87 -17.67 8.18 -13.83
C ILE A 87 -17.33 9.29 -12.83
N VAL A 88 -16.94 8.92 -11.61
CA VAL A 88 -16.76 9.87 -10.49
C VAL A 88 -15.31 10.23 -10.16
N ASP A 89 -14.35 9.69 -10.89
CA ASP A 89 -12.93 10.05 -10.79
C ASP A 89 -12.24 10.02 -12.16
N LEU A 90 -11.02 10.55 -12.25
CA LEU A 90 -10.25 10.57 -13.50
C LEU A 90 -9.90 9.13 -13.93
N PRO A 91 -10.21 8.74 -15.18
CA PRO A 91 -9.80 7.46 -15.72
C PRO A 91 -8.27 7.33 -15.79
N VAL A 92 -7.75 6.22 -15.30
CA VAL A 92 -6.34 5.85 -15.36
C VAL A 92 -6.12 5.03 -16.62
N LEU A 93 -5.35 5.57 -17.56
CA LEU A 93 -4.93 4.87 -18.77
C LEU A 93 -3.68 4.05 -18.44
N THR A 94 -3.67 2.78 -18.83
CA THR A 94 -2.49 1.91 -18.75
C THR A 94 -2.28 1.29 -20.12
N ASP A 95 -1.10 1.51 -20.69
CA ASP A 95 -0.67 0.75 -21.86
C ASP A 95 -0.37 -0.69 -21.42
N MET A 96 -1.09 -1.64 -22.01
CA MET A 96 -0.90 -3.07 -21.80
C MET A 96 -0.25 -3.70 -23.04
N GLY A 97 0.50 -2.89 -23.80
CA GLY A 97 1.21 -3.21 -25.02
C GLY A 97 0.36 -3.99 -26.01
N ARG A 98 0.61 -5.30 -26.15
CA ARG A 98 -0.13 -6.13 -27.12
C ARG A 98 -1.62 -6.25 -26.81
N LEU A 99 -2.02 -6.05 -25.56
CA LEU A 99 -3.41 -6.11 -25.10
C LEU A 99 -4.16 -4.78 -25.26
N GLY A 100 -3.51 -3.75 -25.81
CA GLY A 100 -4.08 -2.42 -26.00
C GLY A 100 -4.08 -1.58 -24.73
N VAL A 101 -5.03 -0.64 -24.64
CA VAL A 101 -5.13 0.32 -23.54
C VAL A 101 -6.22 -0.14 -22.56
N ARG A 102 -5.83 -0.26 -21.29
CA ARG A 102 -6.78 -0.46 -20.19
C ARG A 102 -7.08 0.88 -19.55
N GLN A 103 -8.37 1.23 -19.51
CA GLN A 103 -8.88 2.41 -18.80
C GLN A 103 -9.54 1.96 -17.50
N LYS A 104 -8.94 2.33 -16.36
CA LYS A 104 -9.44 1.99 -15.03
C LYS A 104 -10.07 3.21 -14.37
N PHE A 105 -11.32 3.11 -13.92
CA PHE A 105 -12.06 4.27 -13.43
C PHE A 105 -13.03 3.92 -12.30
N ALA A 106 -13.31 4.91 -11.46
CA ALA A 106 -14.31 4.80 -10.41
C ALA A 106 -15.70 5.10 -10.97
N PHE A 107 -16.64 4.17 -10.81
CA PHE A 107 -17.99 4.29 -11.31
C PHE A 107 -18.99 4.31 -10.14
N ALA A 108 -19.75 5.39 -10.00
CA ALA A 108 -20.85 5.46 -9.03
C ALA A 108 -22.08 4.81 -9.66
N VAL A 109 -22.58 3.76 -9.02
CA VAL A 109 -23.72 2.97 -9.50
C VAL A 109 -25.00 3.61 -8.97
N GLU A 110 -25.89 3.96 -9.88
CA GLU A 110 -27.23 4.49 -9.57
C GLU A 110 -28.26 3.36 -9.59
N ASN A 111 -28.12 2.42 -10.53
CA ASN A 111 -28.97 1.23 -10.63
C ASN A 111 -28.18 0.04 -11.19
N SER A 112 -28.62 -1.19 -10.88
CA SER A 112 -28.07 -2.42 -11.43
C SER A 112 -29.15 -3.45 -11.76
N LYS A 113 -28.90 -4.29 -12.77
CA LYS A 113 -29.73 -5.44 -13.13
C LYS A 113 -28.87 -6.71 -13.26
N PRO A 114 -29.16 -7.79 -12.51
CA PRO A 114 -30.12 -7.86 -11.39
C PRO A 114 -29.76 -6.89 -10.26
N GLU A 115 -30.73 -6.61 -9.38
CA GLU A 115 -30.60 -5.57 -8.36
C GLU A 115 -29.58 -5.97 -7.28
N PHE A 116 -28.47 -5.23 -7.24
CA PHE A 116 -27.49 -5.28 -6.18
C PHE A 116 -27.36 -3.91 -5.49
N PRO A 117 -27.10 -3.88 -4.18
CA PRO A 117 -26.88 -2.64 -3.43
C PRO A 117 -25.46 -2.10 -3.68
N LEU A 118 -25.05 -1.96 -4.94
CA LEU A 118 -23.76 -1.37 -5.31
C LEU A 118 -23.87 0.15 -5.30
N ARG A 119 -22.91 0.84 -4.68
CA ARG A 119 -22.83 2.30 -4.68
C ARG A 119 -21.67 2.78 -5.54
N ARG A 120 -20.53 2.11 -5.43
CA ARG A 120 -19.32 2.48 -6.16
C ARG A 120 -18.52 1.24 -6.51
N ILE A 121 -18.13 1.10 -7.77
CA ILE A 121 -17.30 -0.01 -8.25
C ILE A 121 -16.07 0.54 -8.97
N LEU A 122 -14.99 -0.26 -8.95
CA LEU A 122 -13.76 0.05 -9.67
C LEU A 122 -13.74 -0.75 -10.97
N VAL A 123 -13.92 -0.06 -12.09
CA VAL A 123 -14.13 -0.67 -13.40
C VAL A 123 -12.84 -0.62 -14.21
N SER A 124 -12.56 -1.69 -14.93
CA SER A 124 -11.51 -1.76 -15.96
C SER A 124 -12.14 -2.00 -17.31
N TRP A 125 -11.85 -1.14 -18.28
CA TRP A 125 -12.31 -1.27 -19.66
C TRP A 125 -11.09 -1.37 -20.59
N TYR A 126 -11.01 -2.46 -21.34
CA TYR A 126 -9.98 -2.66 -22.36
C TYR A 126 -10.54 -2.16 -23.69
N ASN A 127 -10.28 -0.89 -24.01
CA ASN A 127 -10.80 -0.21 -25.20
C ASN A 127 -9.83 0.88 -25.64
N ASN A 128 -9.52 0.90 -26.94
CA ASN A 128 -8.61 1.87 -27.57
C ASN A 128 -9.37 3.01 -28.28
N GLU A 129 -10.67 2.86 -28.55
CA GLU A 129 -11.40 3.77 -29.42
C GLU A 129 -12.00 4.96 -28.66
N THR A 130 -12.45 4.74 -27.42
CA THR A 130 -13.19 5.75 -26.65
C THR A 130 -12.40 6.19 -25.44
N ILE A 131 -11.88 7.40 -25.42
CA ILE A 131 -11.24 7.97 -24.23
C ILE A 131 -12.33 8.45 -23.27
N LEU A 132 -12.37 7.81 -22.09
CA LEU A 132 -13.33 8.17 -21.05
C LEU A 132 -13.01 9.54 -20.42
N LYS A 133 -14.06 10.28 -20.07
CA LYS A 133 -13.94 11.53 -19.29
C LYS A 133 -14.73 11.45 -17.99
N ALA A 134 -14.17 12.02 -16.93
CA ALA A 134 -14.83 12.08 -15.63
C ALA A 134 -16.11 12.94 -15.72
N GLY A 135 -17.18 12.49 -15.06
CA GLY A 135 -18.51 13.11 -15.09
C GLY A 135 -19.39 12.71 -16.28
N GLN A 136 -18.98 11.73 -17.09
CA GLN A 136 -19.83 11.08 -18.09
C GLN A 136 -20.71 9.99 -17.45
N SER A 137 -21.94 9.84 -17.95
CA SER A 137 -22.87 8.79 -17.55
C SER A 137 -22.91 7.69 -18.61
N TRP A 138 -22.99 6.44 -18.15
CA TRP A 138 -22.89 5.24 -18.99
C TRP A 138 -23.84 4.16 -18.51
N VAL A 139 -24.30 3.34 -19.46
CA VAL A 139 -24.84 2.00 -19.20
C VAL A 139 -23.74 1.00 -19.53
N LEU A 140 -23.31 0.22 -18.55
CA LEU A 140 -22.21 -0.74 -18.70
C LEU A 140 -22.72 -2.15 -18.41
N GLU A 141 -22.50 -3.06 -19.35
CA GLU A 141 -22.54 -4.50 -19.04
C GLU A 141 -21.15 -4.89 -18.51
N VAL A 142 -21.09 -5.30 -17.25
CA VAL A 142 -19.82 -5.59 -16.56
C VAL A 142 -19.80 -6.99 -15.98
N LYS A 143 -18.62 -7.59 -15.93
CA LYS A 143 -18.34 -8.81 -15.15
C LYS A 143 -17.83 -8.40 -13.76
N PRO A 144 -18.66 -8.45 -12.71
CA PRO A 144 -18.27 -8.04 -11.38
C PRO A 144 -17.38 -9.12 -10.73
N LYS A 145 -16.47 -8.68 -9.87
CA LYS A 145 -15.64 -9.53 -9.02
C LYS A 145 -15.68 -9.00 -7.59
N PRO A 146 -15.82 -9.89 -6.59
CA PRO A 146 -15.70 -9.50 -5.20
C PRO A 146 -14.36 -8.83 -4.89
N ILE A 147 -14.32 -8.02 -3.83
CA ILE A 147 -13.08 -7.36 -3.40
C ILE A 147 -12.06 -8.41 -2.97
N HIS A 148 -10.96 -8.49 -3.71
CA HIS A 148 -9.90 -9.44 -3.46
C HIS A 148 -8.53 -8.77 -3.66
N GLY A 149 -7.50 -9.36 -3.06
CA GLY A 149 -6.10 -8.97 -3.25
C GLY A 149 -5.19 -10.00 -2.62
N PHE A 150 -3.92 -9.99 -3.02
CA PHE A 150 -2.90 -10.92 -2.54
C PHE A 150 -2.72 -10.82 -1.02
N LYS A 151 -2.65 -11.96 -0.36
CA LYS A 151 -2.57 -12.07 1.10
C LYS A 151 -1.25 -12.66 1.55
N ASN A 152 -0.24 -11.80 1.61
CA ASN A 152 1.08 -12.12 2.14
C ASN A 152 1.45 -11.20 3.31
N PRO A 153 2.27 -11.66 4.26
CA PRO A 153 2.91 -10.77 5.23
C PRO A 153 3.78 -9.72 4.53
N GLY A 154 3.71 -8.47 4.97
CA GLY A 154 4.52 -7.37 4.42
C GLY A 154 4.05 -6.78 3.09
N SER A 155 3.19 -7.46 2.34
CA SER A 155 2.66 -6.95 1.07
C SER A 155 1.57 -5.89 1.27
N PHE A 156 1.33 -5.08 0.24
CA PHE A 156 0.24 -4.11 0.23
C PHE A 156 -1.14 -4.81 0.25
N ASP A 157 -1.99 -4.49 1.23
CA ASP A 157 -3.34 -5.06 1.32
C ASP A 157 -4.30 -4.29 0.38
N TYR A 158 -4.39 -4.75 -0.86
CA TYR A 158 -5.25 -4.15 -1.88
C TYR A 158 -6.75 -4.25 -1.54
N ALA A 159 -7.19 -5.34 -0.89
CA ALA A 159 -8.58 -5.49 -0.44
C ALA A 159 -8.93 -4.45 0.63
N LYS A 160 -8.03 -4.24 1.61
CA LYS A 160 -8.15 -3.15 2.58
C LYS A 160 -8.25 -1.79 1.90
N TRP A 161 -7.42 -1.54 0.89
CA TRP A 161 -7.45 -0.29 0.13
C TRP A 161 -8.78 -0.11 -0.61
N LEU A 162 -9.28 -1.13 -1.32
CA LEU A 162 -10.57 -1.06 -2.02
C LEU A 162 -11.72 -0.77 -1.07
N PHE A 163 -11.80 -1.52 0.03
CA PHE A 163 -12.79 -1.30 1.08
C PHE A 163 -12.70 0.13 1.64
N ARG A 164 -11.48 0.60 1.88
CA ARG A 164 -11.21 1.93 2.43
C ARG A 164 -11.65 3.06 1.50
N GLN A 165 -11.49 2.89 0.19
CA GLN A 165 -11.95 3.83 -0.84
C GLN A 165 -13.46 3.77 -1.07
N GLY A 166 -14.16 2.85 -0.41
CA GLY A 166 -15.60 2.66 -0.52
C GLY A 166 -16.02 1.96 -1.81
N TYR A 167 -15.13 1.19 -2.43
CA TYR A 167 -15.52 0.31 -3.53
C TYR A 167 -16.25 -0.91 -2.97
N ASP A 168 -17.33 -1.28 -3.62
CA ASP A 168 -18.16 -2.44 -3.28
C ASP A 168 -17.79 -3.68 -4.11
N ALA A 169 -17.20 -3.46 -5.29
CA ALA A 169 -16.71 -4.49 -6.20
C ALA A 169 -15.62 -3.95 -7.12
N THR A 170 -14.90 -4.87 -7.79
CA THR A 170 -14.17 -4.56 -9.03
C THR A 170 -14.95 -5.13 -10.21
N ALA A 171 -14.78 -4.58 -11.41
CA ALA A 171 -15.50 -5.11 -12.58
C ALA A 171 -14.73 -4.88 -13.88
N THR A 172 -14.98 -5.75 -14.88
CA THR A 172 -14.47 -5.58 -16.25
C THR A 172 -15.62 -5.35 -17.21
N VAL A 173 -15.52 -4.34 -18.08
CA VAL A 173 -16.56 -4.01 -19.07
C VAL A 173 -16.60 -5.05 -20.18
N ARG A 174 -17.81 -5.47 -20.58
CA ARG A 174 -18.11 -6.28 -21.76
C ARG A 174 -18.73 -5.45 -22.87
N GLN A 175 -19.73 -4.64 -22.52
CA GLN A 175 -20.40 -3.71 -23.44
C GLN A 175 -20.63 -2.38 -22.72
N ALA A 176 -20.65 -1.29 -23.49
CA ALA A 176 -20.84 0.04 -22.97
C ALA A 176 -21.66 0.88 -23.94
N GLU A 177 -22.66 1.57 -23.41
CA GLU A 177 -23.47 2.54 -24.14
C GLU A 177 -23.43 3.88 -23.40
N LEU A 178 -23.12 4.96 -24.13
CA LEU A 178 -23.08 6.29 -23.55
C LEU A 178 -24.51 6.72 -23.20
N PHE A 179 -24.72 7.08 -21.94
CA PHE A 179 -26.02 7.55 -21.48
C PHE A 179 -26.02 9.08 -21.51
N GLU A 180 -26.65 9.67 -22.55
CA GLU A 180 -26.62 11.12 -22.81
C GLU A 180 -27.41 11.98 -21.81
N GLU A 181 -28.11 11.37 -20.85
CA GLU A 181 -28.82 12.16 -19.85
C GLU A 181 -27.83 12.92 -18.96
N LYS A 182 -27.81 14.25 -19.10
CA LYS A 182 -26.98 15.14 -18.28
C LYS A 182 -27.37 14.98 -16.82
N THR A 183 -26.71 14.12 -16.07
CA THR A 183 -26.84 14.08 -14.61
C THR A 183 -26.39 15.43 -14.03
N PRO A 184 -27.33 16.30 -13.62
CA PRO A 184 -27.00 17.63 -13.15
C PRO A 184 -26.43 17.49 -11.74
N GLY A 185 -25.19 17.92 -11.53
CA GLY A 185 -24.57 17.83 -10.21
C GLY A 185 -23.28 18.65 -10.13
N LEU A 186 -23.10 19.37 -9.02
CA LEU A 186 -21.89 20.14 -8.76
C LEU A 186 -20.63 19.26 -8.86
N LEU A 187 -20.69 18.03 -8.35
CA LEU A 187 -19.59 17.06 -8.41
C LEU A 187 -19.23 16.66 -9.85
N ASN A 188 -20.23 16.48 -10.72
CA ASN A 188 -19.98 16.16 -12.13
C ASN A 188 -19.33 17.34 -12.87
N HIS A 189 -19.69 18.58 -12.54
CA HIS A 189 -19.02 19.77 -13.09
C HIS A 189 -17.57 19.88 -12.61
N ILE A 190 -17.32 19.59 -11.33
CA ILE A 190 -15.96 19.55 -10.78
C ILE A 190 -15.13 18.47 -11.47
N ASN A 191 -15.67 17.27 -11.65
CA ASN A 191 -14.97 16.17 -12.32
C ASN A 191 -14.67 16.47 -13.80
N ARG A 192 -15.59 17.13 -14.52
CA ARG A 192 -15.31 17.63 -15.87
C ARG A 192 -14.23 18.71 -15.87
N ALA A 193 -14.26 19.64 -14.91
CA ALA A 193 -13.22 20.65 -14.76
C ALA A 193 -11.85 20.01 -14.49
N ARG A 194 -11.79 18.95 -13.67
CA ARG A 194 -10.58 18.16 -13.44
C ARG A 194 -10.08 17.51 -14.74
N SER A 195 -10.97 16.94 -15.54
CA SER A 195 -10.62 16.38 -16.86
C SER A 195 -10.09 17.46 -17.81
N ASN A 196 -10.70 18.64 -17.84
CA ASN A 196 -10.25 19.74 -18.70
C ASN A 196 -8.89 20.29 -18.24
N ILE A 197 -8.64 20.35 -16.93
CA ILE A 197 -7.32 20.75 -16.39
C ILE A 197 -6.26 19.71 -16.75
N ALA A 198 -6.59 18.42 -16.69
CA ALA A 198 -5.72 17.36 -17.18
C ALA A 198 -5.36 17.57 -18.66
N ASP A 199 -6.36 17.73 -19.52
CA ASP A 199 -6.17 17.96 -20.96
C ASP A 199 -5.29 19.20 -21.20
N LEU A 200 -5.54 20.30 -20.48
CA LEU A 200 -4.74 21.53 -20.57
C LEU A 200 -3.27 21.32 -20.20
N ILE A 201 -2.99 20.51 -19.17
CA ILE A 201 -1.61 20.20 -18.76
C ILE A 201 -0.94 19.34 -19.83
N SER A 202 -1.62 18.31 -20.34
CA SER A 202 -1.10 17.42 -21.39
C SER A 202 -0.81 18.16 -22.70
N GLU A 203 -1.56 19.22 -23.01
CA GLU A 203 -1.32 20.05 -24.20
C GLU A 203 -0.11 21.01 -24.07
N ASN A 204 0.31 21.35 -22.85
CA ASN A 204 1.33 22.39 -22.60
C ASN A 204 2.64 21.88 -21.99
N ILE A 205 2.69 20.61 -21.57
CA ILE A 205 3.88 19.97 -20.99
C ILE A 205 4.36 18.88 -21.94
N SER A 206 5.65 18.89 -22.28
CA SER A 206 6.21 17.96 -23.26
C SER A 206 6.75 16.68 -22.59
N ASN A 207 7.26 16.79 -21.37
CA ASN A 207 7.86 15.70 -20.62
C ASN A 207 6.80 14.90 -19.83
N PRO A 208 6.54 13.61 -20.14
CA PRO A 208 5.50 12.81 -19.47
C PRO A 208 5.70 12.64 -17.96
N ARG A 209 6.95 12.58 -17.48
CA ARG A 209 7.25 12.46 -16.05
C ARG A 209 6.87 13.74 -15.30
N VAL A 210 7.13 14.89 -15.93
CA VAL A 210 6.74 16.20 -15.41
C VAL A 210 5.22 16.39 -15.47
N GLU A 211 4.59 15.94 -16.56
CA GLU A 211 3.13 15.94 -16.70
C GLU A 211 2.48 15.17 -15.52
N GLY A 212 2.96 13.96 -15.25
CA GLY A 212 2.49 13.15 -14.13
C GLY A 212 2.67 13.84 -12.77
N LEU A 213 3.80 14.50 -12.55
CA LEU A 213 4.05 15.29 -11.33
C LEU A 213 3.04 16.45 -11.21
N ILE A 214 2.83 17.24 -12.26
CA ILE A 214 1.95 18.41 -12.23
C ILE A 214 0.49 17.98 -12.07
N ARG A 215 0.03 16.93 -12.79
CA ARG A 215 -1.32 16.36 -12.64
C ARG A 215 -1.54 15.83 -11.22
N ALA A 216 -0.52 15.21 -10.60
CA ALA A 216 -0.60 14.75 -9.21
C ALA A 216 -0.72 15.90 -8.20
N LEU A 217 0.02 16.99 -8.40
CA LEU A 217 0.04 18.15 -7.48
C LEU A 217 -1.17 19.10 -7.66
N THR A 218 -1.88 19.03 -8.78
CA THR A 218 -3.01 19.93 -9.11
C THR A 218 -4.37 19.28 -8.85
N ILE A 219 -4.62 18.17 -9.53
CA ILE A 219 -5.94 17.50 -9.60
C ILE A 219 -5.94 16.14 -8.89
N GLY A 220 -4.81 15.78 -8.28
CA GLY A 220 -4.64 14.55 -7.51
C GLY A 220 -4.45 13.31 -8.38
N ASP A 221 -4.19 13.48 -9.67
CA ASP A 221 -4.06 12.37 -10.61
C ASP A 221 -2.62 11.82 -10.61
N ARG A 222 -2.47 10.56 -10.21
CA ARG A 222 -1.18 9.86 -10.17
C ARG A 222 -1.04 8.81 -11.27
N SER A 223 -1.93 8.81 -12.26
CA SER A 223 -1.98 7.79 -13.31
C SER A 223 -0.68 7.67 -14.11
N LEU A 224 0.04 8.78 -14.28
CA LEU A 224 1.26 8.88 -15.09
C LEU A 224 2.55 8.72 -14.26
N ILE A 225 2.44 8.47 -12.95
CA ILE A 225 3.61 8.21 -12.11
C ILE A 225 3.89 6.72 -12.18
N ASP A 226 4.98 6.36 -12.85
CA ASP A 226 5.38 4.97 -13.00
C ASP A 226 5.93 4.37 -11.68
N PHE A 227 6.29 3.09 -11.75
CA PHE A 227 6.82 2.37 -10.60
C PHE A 227 8.21 2.89 -10.17
N GLU A 228 9.07 3.30 -11.11
CA GLU A 228 10.42 3.76 -10.81
C GLU A 228 10.42 5.11 -10.10
N ASP A 229 9.56 6.03 -10.55
CA ASP A 229 9.33 7.32 -9.90
C ASP A 229 8.68 7.12 -8.53
N SER A 230 7.70 6.22 -8.44
CA SER A 230 7.11 5.84 -7.14
C SER A 230 8.16 5.31 -6.16
N GLN A 231 9.10 4.48 -6.62
CA GLN A 231 10.21 3.96 -5.82
C GLN A 231 11.19 5.08 -5.42
N MET A 232 11.56 5.95 -6.35
CA MET A 232 12.43 7.11 -6.10
C MET A 232 11.82 8.03 -5.03
N PHE A 233 10.52 8.33 -5.12
CA PHE A 233 9.83 9.14 -4.12
C PHE A 233 9.80 8.47 -2.73
N GLN A 234 9.65 7.15 -2.69
CA GLN A 234 9.71 6.39 -1.43
C GLN A 234 11.13 6.40 -0.85
N GLN A 235 12.14 6.11 -1.66
CA GLN A 235 13.56 6.08 -1.26
C GLN A 235 14.00 7.44 -0.75
N THR A 236 13.70 8.54 -1.44
CA THR A 236 14.06 9.90 -1.01
C THR A 236 13.21 10.43 0.16
N GLY A 237 12.15 9.71 0.55
CA GLY A 237 11.21 10.12 1.60
C GLY A 237 10.26 11.25 1.17
N THR A 238 10.13 11.50 -0.14
CA THR A 238 9.32 12.57 -0.74
C THR A 238 7.96 12.10 -1.27
N ALA A 239 7.60 10.83 -1.14
CA ALA A 239 6.29 10.28 -1.52
C ALA A 239 5.10 11.04 -0.91
N HIS A 240 5.29 11.63 0.27
CA HIS A 240 4.28 12.45 0.95
C HIS A 240 4.04 13.83 0.29
N ILE A 241 4.92 14.27 -0.61
CA ILE A 241 4.76 15.53 -1.37
C ILE A 241 3.87 15.29 -2.57
N ILE A 242 4.13 14.20 -3.28
CA ILE A 242 3.39 13.75 -4.46
C ILE A 242 1.94 13.38 -4.12
N ALA A 243 1.74 12.85 -2.91
CA ALA A 243 0.41 12.79 -2.34
C ALA A 243 -0.02 14.18 -1.87
N ILE A 244 -0.99 14.82 -2.54
CA ILE A 244 -1.51 16.16 -2.15
C ILE A 244 -1.66 16.24 -0.63
N SER A 245 -0.71 16.95 -0.04
CA SER A 245 -0.49 16.94 1.40
C SER A 245 -1.14 18.14 2.08
N GLY A 246 -1.23 18.09 3.41
CA GLY A 246 -1.67 19.25 4.19
C GLY A 246 -0.82 20.50 3.97
N LEU A 247 0.41 20.37 3.45
CA LEU A 247 1.24 21.53 3.07
C LEU A 247 0.64 22.29 1.88
N HIS A 248 0.17 21.59 0.84
CA HIS A 248 -0.41 22.19 -0.35
C HIS A 248 -1.66 23.00 0.00
N ILE A 249 -2.58 22.38 0.75
CA ILE A 249 -3.78 23.04 1.23
C ILE A 249 -3.44 24.16 2.22
N GLY A 250 -2.39 23.99 3.04
CA GLY A 250 -1.87 25.03 3.91
C GLY A 250 -1.35 26.26 3.13
N LEU A 251 -0.67 26.05 2.01
CA LEU A 251 -0.19 27.13 1.14
C LEU A 251 -1.37 27.86 0.49
N VAL A 252 -2.35 27.13 -0.05
CA VAL A 252 -3.59 27.71 -0.59
C VAL A 252 -4.33 28.50 0.51
N ALA A 253 -4.36 27.99 1.74
CA ALA A 253 -4.93 28.68 2.88
C ALA A 253 -4.19 30.01 3.18
N LEU A 254 -2.86 30.05 3.10
CA LEU A 254 -2.06 31.27 3.26
C LEU A 254 -2.34 32.30 2.15
N ILE A 255 -2.50 31.85 0.91
CA ILE A 255 -2.94 32.71 -0.21
C ILE A 255 -4.33 33.29 0.09
N GLY A 256 -5.24 32.49 0.62
CA GLY A 256 -6.55 32.95 1.06
C GLY A 256 -6.48 34.01 2.18
N ILE A 257 -5.58 33.85 3.16
CA ILE A 257 -5.33 34.88 4.19
C ILE A 257 -4.86 36.18 3.53
N PHE A 258 -3.92 36.09 2.58
CA PHE A 258 -3.38 37.26 1.89
C PHE A 258 -4.46 37.99 1.08
N ILE A 259 -5.24 37.26 0.28
CA ILE A 259 -6.34 37.83 -0.51
C ILE A 259 -7.42 38.41 0.40
N GLY A 260 -7.81 37.72 1.45
CA GLY A 260 -8.79 38.24 2.42
C GLY A 260 -8.31 39.52 3.11
N ARG A 261 -7.01 39.63 3.37
CA ARG A 261 -6.39 40.85 3.92
C ARG A 261 -6.38 41.99 2.90
N LEU A 262 -6.05 41.72 1.64
CA LEU A 262 -6.09 42.70 0.56
C LEU A 262 -7.52 43.20 0.34
N PHE A 263 -8.49 42.29 0.27
CA PHE A 263 -9.90 42.63 0.09
C PHE A 263 -10.42 43.50 1.26
N PHE A 264 -10.06 43.17 2.50
CA PHE A 264 -10.41 44.01 3.65
C PHE A 264 -9.74 45.38 3.62
N ALA A 265 -8.52 45.49 3.10
CA ALA A 265 -7.82 46.77 2.95
C ALA A 265 -8.50 47.68 1.91
N ILE A 266 -9.08 47.10 0.86
CA ILE A 266 -9.81 47.83 -0.20
C ILE A 266 -11.25 48.17 0.27
N PHE A 267 -11.91 47.22 0.92
CA PHE A 267 -13.30 47.34 1.39
C PHE A 267 -13.38 47.19 2.92
N PRO A 268 -12.89 48.17 3.68
CA PRO A 268 -12.96 48.13 5.14
C PRO A 268 -14.44 48.13 5.60
N SER A 269 -14.76 47.29 6.57
CA SER A 269 -16.11 47.15 7.11
C SER A 269 -16.10 47.20 8.62
N GLU A 270 -16.97 48.04 9.22
CA GLU A 270 -17.15 48.09 10.66
C GLU A 270 -17.88 46.85 11.22
N ARG A 271 -18.71 46.18 10.39
CA ARG A 271 -19.44 44.96 10.78
C ARG A 271 -18.57 43.71 10.75
N PHE A 272 -17.55 43.68 9.90
CA PHE A 272 -16.72 42.50 9.68
C PHE A 272 -15.26 42.78 9.99
N ASN A 273 -14.75 42.20 11.08
CA ASN A 273 -13.32 42.25 11.40
C ASN A 273 -12.51 41.52 10.32
N ARG A 274 -11.32 42.04 9.99
CA ARG A 274 -10.29 41.43 9.13
C ARG A 274 -10.16 39.91 9.28
N PHE A 275 -10.14 39.37 10.50
CA PHE A 275 -10.00 37.92 10.72
C PHE A 275 -11.14 37.09 10.09
N LYS A 276 -12.36 37.66 9.98
CA LYS A 276 -13.48 37.01 9.30
C LYS A 276 -13.25 36.94 7.80
N PHE A 277 -12.77 38.01 7.18
CA PHE A 277 -12.41 38.02 5.76
C PHE A 277 -11.27 37.05 5.46
N GLU A 278 -10.18 37.08 6.25
CA GLU A 278 -9.09 36.13 6.13
C GLU A 278 -9.61 34.68 6.18
N ALA A 279 -10.46 34.34 7.16
CA ALA A 279 -11.00 32.98 7.27
C ALA A 279 -11.94 32.58 6.12
N VAL A 280 -12.81 33.48 5.64
CA VAL A 280 -13.73 33.19 4.53
C VAL A 280 -12.95 32.85 3.27
N PHE A 281 -11.98 33.68 2.88
CA PHE A 281 -11.17 33.43 1.69
C PHE A 281 -10.28 32.19 1.86
N THR A 282 -9.70 31.99 3.05
CA THR A 282 -8.93 30.78 3.36
C THR A 282 -9.75 29.51 3.21
N ILE A 283 -10.94 29.44 3.81
CA ILE A 283 -11.80 28.25 3.75
C ILE A 283 -12.31 28.05 2.32
N PHE A 284 -12.70 29.12 1.65
CA PHE A 284 -13.22 29.07 0.28
C PHE A 284 -12.17 28.54 -0.72
N LEU A 285 -10.95 29.08 -0.71
CA LEU A 285 -9.90 28.60 -1.60
C LEU A 285 -9.42 27.19 -1.23
N ALA A 286 -9.31 26.87 0.06
CA ALA A 286 -8.99 25.52 0.49
C ALA A 286 -10.05 24.50 0.04
N LEU A 287 -11.34 24.88 0.08
CA LEU A 287 -12.44 24.05 -0.41
C LEU A 287 -12.35 23.84 -1.93
N ILE A 288 -12.14 24.90 -2.71
CA ILE A 288 -11.97 24.78 -4.17
C ILE A 288 -10.82 23.84 -4.51
N TYR A 289 -9.64 24.06 -3.92
CA TYR A 289 -8.47 23.22 -4.18
C TYR A 289 -8.72 21.76 -3.76
N THR A 290 -9.38 21.54 -2.62
CA THR A 290 -9.76 20.18 -2.16
C THR A 290 -10.68 19.48 -3.16
N LEU A 291 -11.66 20.19 -3.72
CA LEU A 291 -12.59 19.65 -4.71
C LEU A 291 -11.89 19.35 -6.05
N LEU A 292 -11.02 20.24 -6.52
CA LEU A 292 -10.20 20.02 -7.72
C LEU A 292 -9.22 18.85 -7.55
N ALA A 293 -8.68 18.67 -6.34
CA ALA A 293 -7.86 17.53 -5.97
C ALA A 293 -8.63 16.19 -5.80
N GLY A 294 -9.90 16.15 -6.23
CA GLY A 294 -10.75 14.95 -6.18
C GLY A 294 -11.33 14.63 -4.80
N ALA A 295 -11.28 15.57 -3.86
CA ALA A 295 -11.72 15.38 -2.47
C ALA A 295 -11.15 14.11 -1.82
N SER A 296 -9.90 13.77 -2.16
CA SER A 296 -9.21 12.63 -1.57
C SER A 296 -9.14 12.76 -0.05
N ILE A 297 -9.08 11.65 0.67
CA ILE A 297 -9.11 11.65 2.13
C ILE A 297 -8.03 12.54 2.78
N PRO A 298 -6.76 12.54 2.32
CA PRO A 298 -5.75 13.47 2.82
C PRO A 298 -6.16 14.94 2.68
N THR A 299 -6.80 15.31 1.57
CA THR A 299 -7.24 16.68 1.30
C THR A 299 -8.42 17.10 2.17
N LEU A 300 -9.40 16.21 2.38
CA LEU A 300 -10.52 16.45 3.31
C LEU A 300 -10.04 16.67 4.75
N ARG A 301 -9.06 15.87 5.21
CA ARG A 301 -8.46 16.06 6.54
C ARG A 301 -7.80 17.42 6.67
N ALA A 302 -7.02 17.82 5.67
CA ALA A 302 -6.36 19.11 5.67
C ALA A 302 -7.36 20.27 5.60
N LEU A 303 -8.43 20.16 4.82
CA LEU A 303 -9.53 21.13 4.78
C LEU A 303 -10.20 21.28 6.16
N ILE A 304 -10.50 20.18 6.84
CA ILE A 304 -11.07 20.20 8.20
C ILE A 304 -10.10 20.88 9.17
N MET A 305 -8.80 20.57 9.10
CA MET A 305 -7.80 21.26 9.91
C MET A 305 -7.78 22.77 9.63
N VAL A 306 -7.70 23.17 8.36
CA VAL A 306 -7.73 24.58 7.95
C VAL A 306 -8.99 25.27 8.46
N PHE A 307 -10.16 24.65 8.31
CA PHE A 307 -11.43 25.16 8.82
C PHE A 307 -11.39 25.43 10.33
N VAL A 308 -10.97 24.44 11.12
CA VAL A 308 -10.89 24.57 12.58
C VAL A 308 -9.88 25.64 13.01
N PHE A 309 -8.70 25.68 12.38
CA PHE A 309 -7.67 26.67 12.70
C PHE A 309 -8.02 28.09 12.22
N ALA A 310 -8.71 28.24 11.09
CA ALA A 310 -9.14 29.55 10.57
C ALA A 310 -10.30 30.14 11.38
N ILE A 311 -11.18 29.30 11.94
CA ILE A 311 -12.32 29.75 12.76
C ILE A 311 -11.90 30.03 14.21
N SER A 312 -10.87 29.34 14.71
CA SER A 312 -10.43 29.46 16.10
C SER A 312 -10.19 30.91 16.58
N PRO A 313 -9.59 31.83 15.79
CA PRO A 313 -9.42 33.24 16.19
C PRO A 313 -10.71 34.07 16.15
N ILE A 314 -11.73 33.63 15.40
CA ILE A 314 -13.02 34.32 15.27
C ILE A 314 -13.90 34.01 16.49
N ILE A 315 -13.79 32.80 17.01
CA ILE A 315 -14.47 32.43 18.25
C ILE A 315 -13.86 33.28 19.37
N LYS A 316 -14.67 34.07 20.05
CA LYS A 316 -14.27 34.96 21.17
C LYS A 316 -13.87 34.20 22.44
N ARG A 317 -13.23 33.05 22.30
CA ARG A 317 -12.74 32.18 23.39
C ARG A 317 -11.27 31.87 23.14
N ASN A 318 -10.50 31.76 24.23
CA ASN A 318 -9.11 31.32 24.18
C ASN A 318 -9.04 29.81 23.92
N ILE A 319 -9.19 29.43 22.66
CA ILE A 319 -9.01 28.04 22.21
C ILE A 319 -7.50 27.80 22.06
N SER A 320 -6.96 26.85 22.84
CA SER A 320 -5.57 26.44 22.67
C SER A 320 -5.39 25.64 21.39
N ARG A 321 -4.19 25.69 20.79
CA ARG A 321 -3.86 24.94 19.56
C ARG A 321 -4.10 23.42 19.71
N TRP A 322 -3.94 22.88 20.91
CA TRP A 322 -4.25 21.48 21.23
C TRP A 322 -5.74 21.18 21.16
N ILE A 323 -6.59 22.09 21.64
CA ILE A 323 -8.06 21.95 21.51
C ILE A 323 -8.45 21.99 20.04
N SER A 324 -7.88 22.90 19.25
CA SER A 324 -8.11 22.95 17.80
C SER A 324 -7.72 21.63 17.11
N LEU A 325 -6.57 21.05 17.46
CA LEU A 325 -6.14 19.75 16.93
C LEU A 325 -7.10 18.62 17.34
N SER A 326 -7.54 18.58 18.60
CA SER A 326 -8.49 17.58 19.09
C SER A 326 -9.86 17.70 18.41
N ILE A 327 -10.35 18.93 18.18
CA ILE A 327 -11.60 19.16 17.44
C ILE A 327 -11.45 18.71 15.99
N ALA A 328 -10.34 19.06 15.33
CA ALA A 328 -10.08 18.63 13.96
C ALA A 328 -10.02 17.10 13.85
N LEU A 329 -9.37 16.42 14.80
CA LEU A 329 -9.34 14.96 14.87
C LEU A 329 -10.73 14.38 15.02
N MET A 330 -11.51 14.91 15.96
CA MET A 330 -12.90 14.47 16.18
C MET A 330 -13.73 14.65 14.91
N LEU A 331 -13.68 15.82 14.27
CA LEU A 331 -14.42 16.07 13.03
C LEU A 331 -13.99 15.11 11.91
N VAL A 332 -12.68 14.88 11.73
CA VAL A 332 -12.19 13.91 10.75
C VAL A 332 -12.77 12.52 11.01
N LEU A 333 -12.77 12.03 12.25
CA LEU A 333 -13.32 10.72 12.59
C LEU A 333 -14.85 10.64 12.50
N LEU A 334 -15.55 11.75 12.68
CA LEU A 334 -17.00 11.84 12.49
C LEU A 334 -17.37 11.80 11.00
N PHE A 335 -16.63 12.51 10.15
CA PHE A 335 -16.85 12.52 8.70
C PHE A 335 -16.40 11.23 8.04
N ASP A 336 -15.30 10.65 8.50
CA ASP A 336 -14.67 9.49 7.89
C ASP A 336 -14.04 8.59 8.98
N PRO A 337 -14.84 7.71 9.58
CA PRO A 337 -14.39 6.92 10.73
C PRO A 337 -13.29 5.91 10.39
N PHE A 338 -13.15 5.54 9.11
CA PHE A 338 -12.06 4.68 8.64
C PHE A 338 -10.74 5.42 8.43
N SER A 339 -10.66 6.73 8.68
CA SER A 339 -9.42 7.52 8.59
C SER A 339 -8.26 6.90 9.36
N VAL A 340 -8.52 6.22 10.48
CA VAL A 340 -7.51 5.55 11.28
C VAL A 340 -6.83 4.34 10.61
N LEU A 341 -7.45 3.75 9.58
CA LEU A 341 -6.85 2.67 8.80
C LEU A 341 -5.79 3.18 7.81
N ASP A 342 -5.83 4.47 7.50
CA ASP A 342 -4.93 5.16 6.58
C ASP A 342 -3.66 5.61 7.31
N VAL A 343 -2.51 5.23 6.78
CA VAL A 343 -1.20 5.62 7.33
C VAL A 343 -1.06 7.14 7.41
N GLY A 344 -1.54 7.85 6.39
CA GLY A 344 -1.47 9.31 6.32
C GLY A 344 -2.20 10.02 7.46
N PHE A 345 -3.19 9.39 8.10
CA PHE A 345 -3.88 9.95 9.27
C PHE A 345 -2.89 10.14 10.41
N TRP A 346 -2.20 9.05 10.74
CA TRP A 346 -1.23 9.00 11.83
C TRP A 346 -0.06 9.94 11.58
N PHE A 347 0.47 9.97 10.36
CA PHE A 347 1.53 10.90 9.99
C PHE A 347 1.08 12.37 10.12
N SER A 348 -0.11 12.71 9.62
CA SER A 348 -0.60 14.09 9.62
C SER A 348 -0.82 14.63 11.04
N PHE A 349 -1.60 13.92 11.86
CA PHE A 349 -1.91 14.39 13.22
C PHE A 349 -0.68 14.36 14.14
N THR A 350 0.21 13.38 13.99
CA THR A 350 1.44 13.29 14.79
C THR A 350 2.43 14.40 14.41
N ALA A 351 2.61 14.68 13.12
CA ALA A 351 3.47 15.78 12.67
C ALA A 351 2.99 17.13 13.21
N VAL A 352 1.68 17.42 13.11
CA VAL A 352 1.10 18.66 13.64
C VAL A 352 1.22 18.73 15.16
N ALA A 353 0.99 17.61 15.87
CA ALA A 353 1.17 17.55 17.33
C ALA A 353 2.62 17.84 17.75
N ILE A 354 3.61 17.26 17.05
CA ILE A 354 5.04 17.52 17.28
C ILE A 354 5.34 19.01 17.06
N LEU A 355 4.88 19.59 15.95
CA LEU A 355 5.12 21.01 15.65
C LEU A 355 4.48 21.94 16.69
N ILE A 356 3.24 21.66 17.10
CA ILE A 356 2.57 22.42 18.18
C ILE A 356 3.40 22.31 19.46
N TYR A 357 3.85 21.11 19.84
CA TYR A 357 4.63 20.91 21.07
C TYR A 357 5.99 21.62 21.04
N VAL A 358 6.69 21.57 19.90
CA VAL A 358 8.05 22.11 19.76
C VAL A 358 8.06 23.63 19.69
N PHE A 359 7.08 24.26 19.03
CA PHE A 359 7.10 25.69 18.74
C PHE A 359 6.07 26.54 19.52
N THR A 360 5.06 25.94 20.14
CA THR A 360 4.05 26.71 20.90
C THR A 360 4.55 27.05 22.30
N GLY A 361 4.42 28.32 22.70
CA GLY A 361 4.78 28.77 24.05
C GLY A 361 6.29 28.87 24.32
N ARG A 362 7.12 28.88 23.27
CA ARG A 362 8.58 29.03 23.35
C ARG A 362 9.02 30.29 22.61
N LYS A 363 10.19 30.84 22.97
CA LYS A 363 10.77 31.98 22.26
C LYS A 363 11.07 31.57 20.80
N PRO A 364 10.71 32.40 19.81
CA PRO A 364 11.06 32.13 18.42
C PRO A 364 12.58 32.13 18.26
N TYR A 365 13.07 31.29 17.35
CA TYR A 365 14.48 31.30 16.97
C TYR A 365 14.83 32.58 16.23
N HIS A 366 16.02 33.13 16.48
CA HIS A 366 16.50 34.31 15.76
C HIS A 366 16.69 34.04 14.25
N SER A 367 17.12 32.83 13.88
CA SER A 367 17.25 32.41 12.47
C SER A 367 16.09 31.52 12.05
N LYS A 368 15.44 31.90 10.93
CA LYS A 368 14.40 31.07 10.29
C LYS A 368 14.95 29.73 9.83
N LEU A 369 16.19 29.68 9.35
CA LEU A 369 16.85 28.44 8.92
C LEU A 369 16.96 27.45 10.07
N ILE A 370 17.42 27.90 11.25
CA ILE A 370 17.48 27.05 12.46
C ILE A 370 16.10 26.53 12.83
N SER A 371 15.06 27.36 12.72
CA SER A 371 13.69 26.93 13.01
C SER A 371 13.21 25.84 12.05
N ILE A 372 13.49 25.96 10.74
CA ILE A 372 13.08 24.98 9.73
C ILE A 372 13.88 23.68 9.88
N THR A 373 15.20 23.75 10.03
CA THR A 373 16.05 22.58 10.26
C THR A 373 15.62 21.84 11.53
N LYS A 374 15.31 22.58 12.61
CA LYS A 374 14.79 21.97 13.83
C LYS A 374 13.43 21.30 13.61
N ALA A 375 12.53 21.90 12.84
CA ALA A 375 11.24 21.30 12.52
C ALA A 375 11.43 19.95 11.80
N GLN A 376 12.29 19.90 10.79
CA GLN A 376 12.57 18.66 10.05
C GLN A 376 13.15 17.56 10.95
N LEU A 377 14.14 17.90 11.80
CA LEU A 377 14.74 16.92 12.70
C LEU A 377 13.75 16.38 13.74
N MET A 378 12.91 17.25 14.32
CA MET A 378 11.92 16.82 15.33
C MET A 378 10.79 15.99 14.70
N ILE A 379 10.39 16.30 13.46
CA ILE A 379 9.42 15.48 12.71
C ILE A 379 10.02 14.10 12.42
N LEU A 380 11.25 14.03 11.91
CA LEU A 380 11.93 12.75 11.67
C LEU A 380 11.95 11.90 12.95
N ILE A 381 12.50 12.45 14.03
CA ILE A 381 12.64 11.73 15.30
C ILE A 381 11.27 11.31 15.86
N GLY A 382 10.26 12.18 15.76
CA GLY A 382 8.93 11.90 16.30
C GLY A 382 8.10 10.92 15.47
N LEU A 383 8.30 10.87 14.15
CA LEU A 383 7.64 9.92 13.26
C LEU A 383 8.42 8.62 13.05
N MET A 384 9.70 8.59 13.44
CA MET A 384 10.60 7.44 13.31
C MET A 384 9.97 6.10 13.75
N PRO A 385 9.32 5.99 14.94
CA PRO A 385 8.74 4.72 15.36
C PRO A 385 7.59 4.28 14.45
N LEU A 386 6.78 5.24 13.98
CA LEU A 386 5.65 4.98 13.09
C LEU A 386 6.13 4.55 11.70
N MET A 387 7.18 5.19 11.19
CA MET A 387 7.81 4.81 9.92
C MET A 387 8.36 3.39 9.96
N LEU A 388 9.05 3.00 11.03
CA LEU A 388 9.59 1.64 11.17
C LEU A 388 8.51 0.58 11.34
N VAL A 389 7.46 0.86 12.11
CA VAL A 389 6.35 -0.10 12.30
C VAL A 389 5.59 -0.34 10.99
N ILE A 390 5.45 0.70 10.15
CA ILE A 390 4.61 0.63 8.95
C ILE A 390 5.40 0.25 7.70
N PHE A 391 6.62 0.78 7.55
CA PHE A 391 7.42 0.63 6.35
C PHE A 391 8.66 -0.25 6.56
N ASN A 392 8.98 -0.66 7.79
CA ASN A 392 10.20 -1.38 8.17
C ASN A 392 11.53 -0.68 7.79
N GLN A 393 11.47 0.54 7.26
CA GLN A 393 12.61 1.28 6.75
C GLN A 393 12.48 2.79 7.02
N ILE A 394 13.61 3.46 7.17
CA ILE A 394 13.70 4.93 7.21
C ILE A 394 14.92 5.40 6.44
N ASN A 395 14.75 6.41 5.60
CA ASN A 395 15.89 7.15 5.04
C ASN A 395 16.30 8.30 5.97
N LEU A 396 17.53 8.23 6.50
CA LEU A 396 18.08 9.26 7.38
C LEU A 396 18.43 10.58 6.66
N LEU A 397 18.55 10.57 5.33
CA LEU A 397 18.75 11.77 4.50
C LEU A 397 17.47 12.57 4.28
N THR A 398 16.28 12.03 4.56
CA THR A 398 15.00 12.70 4.33
C THR A 398 14.94 14.14 4.88
N PRO A 399 15.45 14.49 6.08
CA PRO A 399 15.46 15.88 6.55
C PRO A 399 16.27 16.84 5.68
N ILE A 400 17.40 16.36 5.14
CA ILE A 400 18.28 17.16 4.27
C ILE A 400 17.60 17.36 2.92
N ILE A 401 17.07 16.29 2.34
CA ILE A 401 16.29 16.32 1.09
C ILE A 401 15.12 17.29 1.25
N ASN A 402 14.32 17.16 2.31
CA ASN A 402 13.17 18.03 2.59
C ASN A 402 13.56 19.49 2.85
N LEU A 403 14.78 19.78 3.32
CA LEU A 403 15.25 21.16 3.51
C LEU A 403 15.43 21.89 2.17
N ILE A 404 15.71 21.14 1.09
CA ILE A 404 15.87 21.66 -0.28
C ILE A 404 14.53 21.60 -1.02
N ILE A 405 13.89 20.42 -0.97
CA ILE A 405 12.71 20.11 -1.77
C ILE A 405 11.47 20.86 -1.28
N LEU A 406 11.23 21.00 0.03
CA LEU A 406 10.03 21.67 0.50
C LEU A 406 9.99 23.16 0.11
N PRO A 407 11.07 23.95 0.23
CA PRO A 407 11.11 25.31 -0.31
C PRO A 407 10.89 25.36 -1.82
N LEU A 408 11.53 24.47 -2.59
CA LEU A 408 11.36 24.40 -4.04
C LEU A 408 9.89 24.18 -4.42
N VAL A 409 9.24 23.20 -3.77
CA VAL A 409 7.83 22.89 -4.03
C VAL A 409 6.91 24.02 -3.57
N SER A 410 7.10 24.52 -2.35
CA SER A 410 6.16 25.48 -1.75
C SER A 410 6.30 26.91 -2.25
N LEU A 411 7.52 27.34 -2.64
CA LEU A 411 7.77 28.72 -3.06
C LEU A 411 7.84 28.89 -4.57
N LEU A 412 8.17 27.83 -5.31
CA LEU A 412 8.35 27.92 -6.76
C LEU A 412 7.32 27.06 -7.48
N LEU A 413 7.36 25.74 -7.31
CA LEU A 413 6.58 24.80 -8.12
C LEU A 413 5.05 25.02 -8.02
N ILE A 414 4.48 25.00 -6.82
CA ILE A 414 3.02 25.17 -6.67
C ILE A 414 2.56 26.56 -7.12
N PRO A 415 3.22 27.66 -6.74
CA PRO A 415 2.88 28.98 -7.26
C PRO A 415 2.94 29.09 -8.79
N THR A 416 3.97 28.55 -9.45
CA THR A 416 4.06 28.60 -10.92
C THR A 416 2.99 27.75 -11.57
N ILE A 417 2.70 26.55 -11.06
CA ILE A 417 1.60 25.70 -11.53
C ILE A 417 0.27 26.47 -11.46
N MET A 418 -0.04 27.09 -10.31
CA MET A 418 -1.28 27.84 -10.13
C MET A 418 -1.33 29.06 -11.06
N PHE A 419 -0.20 29.75 -11.26
CA PHE A 419 -0.11 30.88 -12.18
C PHE A 419 -0.36 30.44 -13.63
N SER A 420 0.27 29.35 -14.09
CA SER A 420 0.07 28.76 -15.41
C SER A 420 -1.40 28.45 -15.67
N LEU A 421 -2.06 27.73 -14.75
CA LEU A 421 -3.48 27.39 -14.89
C LEU A 421 -4.41 28.62 -14.94
N LEU A 422 -4.08 29.69 -14.23
CA LEU A 422 -4.90 30.91 -14.19
C LEU A 422 -4.66 31.84 -15.39
N ILE A 423 -3.44 31.90 -15.91
CA ILE A 423 -3.09 32.82 -17.01
C ILE A 423 -3.42 32.26 -18.39
N THR A 424 -3.40 30.94 -18.58
CA THR A 424 -3.66 30.32 -19.89
C THR A 424 -5.04 30.67 -20.48
N PRO A 425 -6.14 30.70 -19.71
CA PRO A 425 -7.44 31.17 -20.24
C PRO A 425 -7.46 32.66 -20.63
N VAL A 426 -6.52 33.47 -20.13
CA VAL A 426 -6.41 34.90 -20.43
C VAL A 426 -5.54 35.15 -21.66
N SER A 427 -4.43 34.42 -21.79
CA SER A 427 -3.52 34.47 -22.94
C SER A 427 -2.82 33.12 -23.07
N SER A 428 -3.02 32.44 -24.20
CA SER A 428 -2.38 31.15 -24.50
C SER A 428 -0.85 31.27 -24.57
N GLU A 429 -0.34 32.39 -25.09
CA GLU A 429 1.11 32.67 -25.22
C GLU A 429 1.78 32.83 -23.85
N LEU A 430 1.18 33.64 -22.96
CA LEU A 430 1.67 33.80 -21.58
C LEU A 430 1.50 32.51 -20.78
N GLY A 431 0.41 31.76 -21.05
CA GLY A 431 0.17 30.43 -20.51
C GLY A 431 1.28 29.44 -20.87
N GLY A 432 1.63 29.36 -22.15
CA GLY A 432 2.73 28.52 -22.64
C GLY A 432 4.06 28.86 -21.96
N LEU A 433 4.42 30.14 -21.87
CA LEU A 433 5.64 30.58 -21.16
C LEU A 433 5.62 30.20 -19.67
N ALA A 434 4.48 30.35 -19.00
CA ALA A 434 4.33 29.96 -17.60
C ALA A 434 4.45 28.44 -17.40
N PHE A 435 3.88 27.65 -18.32
CA PHE A 435 4.02 26.20 -18.33
C PHE A 435 5.46 25.77 -18.61
N SER A 436 6.18 26.39 -19.54
CA SER A 436 7.60 26.10 -19.77
C SER A 436 8.47 26.39 -18.53
N LEU A 437 8.18 27.47 -17.80
CA LEU A 437 8.86 27.74 -16.52
C LEU A 437 8.51 26.67 -15.47
N THR A 438 7.25 26.24 -15.44
CA THR A 438 6.79 25.18 -14.54
C THR A 438 7.46 23.85 -14.85
N GLU A 439 7.61 23.51 -16.14
CA GLU A 439 8.29 22.31 -16.62
C GLU A 439 9.76 22.34 -16.20
N PHE A 440 10.48 23.43 -16.47
CA PHE A 440 11.87 23.61 -16.06
C PHE A 440 12.09 23.44 -14.54
N ILE A 441 11.23 24.03 -13.71
CA ILE A 441 11.33 23.88 -12.25
C ILE A 441 11.05 22.43 -11.82
N SER A 442 10.12 21.76 -12.51
CA SER A 442 9.78 20.36 -12.25
C SER A 442 10.93 19.42 -12.63
N GLU A 443 11.64 19.69 -13.73
CA GLU A 443 12.83 18.94 -14.13
C GLU A 443 13.96 19.10 -13.12
N ILE A 444 14.17 20.31 -12.59
CA ILE A 444 15.12 20.52 -11.48
C ILE A 444 14.70 19.70 -10.25
N PHE A 445 13.42 19.70 -9.91
CA PHE A 445 12.89 18.90 -8.80
C PHE A 445 13.19 17.40 -9.01
N LEU A 446 12.88 16.84 -10.18
CA LEU A 446 13.13 15.43 -10.50
C LEU A 446 14.63 15.12 -10.50
N GLY A 447 15.46 15.97 -11.12
CA GLY A 447 16.91 15.78 -11.17
C GLY A 447 17.59 15.81 -9.79
N ILE A 448 17.09 16.63 -8.85
CA ILE A 448 17.58 16.59 -7.46
C ILE A 448 17.25 15.25 -6.80
N LEU A 449 16.04 14.72 -7.02
CA LEU A 449 15.64 13.44 -6.42
C LEU A 449 16.39 12.26 -7.05
N GLU A 450 16.61 12.29 -8.36
CA GLU A 450 17.44 11.30 -9.07
C GLU A 450 18.86 11.28 -8.52
N PHE A 451 19.46 12.45 -8.30
CA PHE A 451 20.78 12.53 -7.66
C PHE A 451 20.79 11.85 -6.27
N PHE A 452 19.75 12.05 -5.47
CA PHE A 452 19.68 11.43 -4.13
C PHE A 452 19.27 9.95 -4.15
N LYS A 453 18.73 9.44 -5.26
CA LYS A 453 18.28 8.04 -5.42
C LYS A 453 19.42 7.05 -5.19
N ASP A 454 20.64 7.39 -5.62
CA ASP A 454 21.81 6.51 -5.55
C ASP A 454 22.44 6.41 -4.15
N PHE A 455 22.00 7.21 -3.18
CA PHE A 455 22.53 7.23 -1.80
C PHE A 455 21.80 6.24 -0.87
N ASP A 456 21.59 5.00 -1.33
CA ASP A 456 20.79 3.97 -0.63
C ASP A 456 21.41 3.48 0.71
N TYR A 457 22.69 3.79 0.95
CA TYR A 457 23.46 3.36 2.15
C TYR A 457 22.96 3.91 3.50
N LEU A 458 22.02 4.87 3.51
CA LEU A 458 21.49 5.48 4.73
C LEU A 458 20.03 5.09 5.02
N VAL A 459 19.53 4.06 4.32
CA VAL A 459 18.26 3.40 4.65
C VAL A 459 18.50 2.39 5.76
N VAL A 460 17.94 2.66 6.94
CA VAL A 460 17.98 1.73 8.07
C VAL A 460 16.72 0.86 7.99
N SER A 461 16.90 -0.42 7.70
CA SER A 461 15.84 -1.43 7.72
C SER A 461 15.92 -2.25 9.01
N ILE A 462 14.80 -2.39 9.70
CA ILE A 462 14.71 -3.23 10.91
C ILE A 462 13.87 -4.46 10.56
N THR A 463 14.55 -5.58 10.42
CA THR A 463 14.03 -6.85 9.91
C THR A 463 13.23 -7.67 10.92
N SER A 464 13.20 -7.25 12.18
CA SER A 464 12.20 -7.66 13.16
C SER A 464 12.05 -6.54 14.17
N SER A 465 10.93 -5.82 14.12
CA SER A 465 10.65 -4.79 15.11
C SER A 465 10.14 -5.47 16.38
N GLY A 466 11.08 -6.10 17.12
CA GLY A 466 10.80 -6.60 18.46
C GLY A 466 10.08 -5.50 19.24
N PHE A 467 8.96 -5.83 19.88
CA PHE A 467 8.10 -4.86 20.58
C PHE A 467 8.89 -3.89 21.49
N LEU A 468 9.98 -4.38 22.07
CA LEU A 468 10.94 -3.62 22.87
C LEU A 468 11.67 -2.52 22.09
N ILE A 469 12.08 -2.76 20.84
CA ILE A 469 12.72 -1.77 19.97
C ILE A 469 11.73 -0.64 19.69
N ILE A 470 10.48 -0.97 19.34
CA ILE A 470 9.44 0.03 19.08
C ILE A 470 9.22 0.90 20.32
N ILE A 471 9.10 0.29 21.51
CA ILE A 471 8.98 1.02 22.78
C ILE A 471 10.21 1.90 23.01
N GLY A 472 11.42 1.37 22.80
CA GLY A 472 12.67 2.11 22.92
C GLY A 472 12.70 3.34 22.02
N LEU A 473 12.27 3.21 20.77
CA LEU A 473 12.18 4.31 19.81
C LEU A 473 11.16 5.35 20.26
N ILE A 474 9.97 4.94 20.71
CA ILE A 474 8.95 5.87 21.23
C ILE A 474 9.47 6.64 22.44
N VAL A 475 10.09 5.93 23.40
CA VAL A 475 10.68 6.55 24.59
C VAL A 475 11.79 7.51 24.19
N PHE A 476 12.69 7.11 23.30
CA PHE A 476 13.74 7.96 22.75
C PHE A 476 13.16 9.23 22.11
N SER A 477 12.17 9.11 21.24
CA SER A 477 11.50 10.25 20.59
C SER A 477 10.89 11.21 21.60
N ILE A 478 10.19 10.69 22.63
CA ILE A 478 9.62 11.50 23.70
C ILE A 478 10.72 12.23 24.48
N LEU A 479 11.80 11.54 24.86
CA LEU A 479 12.89 12.09 25.65
C LEU A 479 13.68 13.17 24.89
N VAL A 480 13.85 13.01 23.57
CA VAL A 480 14.56 13.99 22.74
C VAL A 480 13.70 15.22 22.47
N ILE A 481 12.42 15.03 22.11
CA ILE A 481 11.53 16.14 21.77
C ILE A 481 11.16 16.96 23.02
N SER A 482 11.00 16.30 24.16
CA SER A 482 10.61 16.94 25.41
C SER A 482 11.79 17.63 26.11
N SER A 483 11.80 18.96 26.03
CA SER A 483 12.86 19.80 26.62
C SER A 483 12.99 19.65 28.14
N SER A 484 11.91 19.24 28.85
CA SER A 484 11.92 19.04 30.31
C SER A 484 12.68 17.79 30.76
N VAL A 485 12.83 16.80 29.88
CA VAL A 485 13.44 15.49 30.19
C VAL A 485 14.61 15.15 29.27
N PHE A 486 15.06 16.11 28.46
CA PHE A 486 16.15 15.95 27.49
C PHE A 486 17.46 15.40 28.09
N ARG A 487 17.71 15.63 29.39
CA ARG A 487 18.88 15.07 30.09
C ARG A 487 18.90 13.53 30.13
N TRP A 488 17.72 12.90 30.03
CA TRP A 488 17.54 11.45 30.06
C TRP A 488 17.58 10.82 28.67
N ARG A 489 17.84 11.56 27.60
CA ARG A 489 17.83 11.03 26.21
C ARG A 489 18.69 9.78 26.02
N TRP A 490 19.78 9.67 26.78
CA TRP A 490 20.69 8.51 26.77
C TRP A 490 20.01 7.23 27.27
N PHE A 491 19.00 7.33 28.15
CA PHE A 491 18.17 6.20 28.56
C PHE A 491 17.34 5.66 27.40
N GLY A 492 16.82 6.55 26.54
CA GLY A 492 16.16 6.15 25.30
C GLY A 492 17.09 5.37 24.37
N LEU A 493 18.36 5.82 24.24
CA LEU A 493 19.37 5.11 23.46
C LEU A 493 19.73 3.74 24.06
N PHE A 494 19.77 3.63 25.39
CA PHE A 494 19.97 2.34 26.06
C PHE A 494 18.86 1.34 25.73
N LEU A 495 17.60 1.78 25.67
CA LEU A 495 16.48 0.94 25.25
C LEU A 495 16.51 0.53 23.76
N LEU A 496 17.40 1.13 22.97
CA LEU A 496 17.64 0.72 21.58
C LEU A 496 18.76 -0.32 21.45
N LEU A 497 19.49 -0.64 22.53
CA LEU A 497 20.54 -1.67 22.50
C LEU A 497 20.06 -3.05 21.99
N PRO A 498 18.81 -3.50 22.25
CA PRO A 498 18.30 -4.74 21.66
C PRO A 498 18.31 -4.77 20.12
N VAL A 499 18.39 -3.62 19.43
CA VAL A 499 18.56 -3.56 17.96
C VAL A 499 19.86 -4.26 17.52
N PHE A 500 20.89 -4.24 18.36
CA PHE A 500 22.17 -4.88 18.07
C PHE A 500 22.21 -6.36 18.44
N ILE A 501 21.20 -6.85 19.16
CA ILE A 501 21.03 -8.28 19.44
C ILE A 501 20.30 -8.85 18.23
N LYS A 502 21.03 -9.57 17.37
CA LYS A 502 20.38 -10.31 16.28
C LYS A 502 19.35 -11.25 16.90
N PRO A 503 18.08 -11.24 16.44
CA PRO A 503 17.14 -12.28 16.82
C PRO A 503 17.79 -13.62 16.47
N GLU A 504 17.82 -14.53 17.43
CA GLU A 504 18.31 -15.88 17.19
C GLU A 504 17.41 -16.49 16.11
N ASN A 505 18.01 -16.92 14.99
CA ASN A 505 17.27 -17.60 13.93
C ASN A 505 16.69 -18.87 14.55
N SER A 506 15.38 -18.94 14.66
CA SER A 506 14.65 -20.01 15.37
C SER A 506 14.61 -21.34 14.60
N ILE A 507 15.42 -21.49 13.54
CA ILE A 507 15.44 -22.68 12.69
C ILE A 507 16.72 -23.44 13.01
N GLU A 508 16.59 -24.67 13.50
CA GLU A 508 17.73 -25.55 13.80
C GLU A 508 18.31 -26.20 12.53
N ASP A 509 19.47 -26.86 12.64
CA ASP A 509 20.20 -27.41 11.48
C ASP A 509 19.43 -28.52 10.71
N ASN A 510 18.49 -29.20 11.36
CA ASN A 510 17.62 -30.24 10.78
C ASN A 510 16.26 -29.69 10.33
N GLU A 511 15.99 -28.42 10.63
CA GLU A 511 14.69 -27.79 10.40
C GLU A 511 14.74 -26.88 9.18
N PHE A 512 13.63 -26.81 8.46
CA PHE A 512 13.47 -25.86 7.37
C PHE A 512 12.03 -25.42 7.23
N SER A 513 11.82 -24.30 6.55
CA SER A 513 10.50 -23.78 6.25
C SER A 513 10.35 -23.50 4.77
N VAL A 514 9.14 -23.70 4.26
CA VAL A 514 8.74 -23.48 2.87
C VAL A 514 7.56 -22.53 2.88
N ASN A 515 7.69 -21.36 2.27
CA ASN A 515 6.63 -20.37 2.17
C ASN A 515 6.16 -20.28 0.71
N VAL A 516 4.98 -20.80 0.42
CA VAL A 516 4.31 -20.65 -0.88
C VAL A 516 3.54 -19.33 -0.84
N LEU A 517 4.00 -18.37 -1.63
CA LEU A 517 3.46 -17.01 -1.64
C LEU A 517 2.18 -16.93 -2.48
N ASP A 518 1.22 -16.12 -2.04
CA ASP A 518 0.05 -15.77 -2.84
C ASP A 518 0.44 -14.70 -3.87
N VAL A 519 0.93 -15.15 -5.03
CA VAL A 519 1.28 -14.32 -6.18
C VAL A 519 0.17 -14.27 -7.24
N GLY A 520 -1.03 -14.75 -6.89
CA GLY A 520 -2.11 -14.94 -7.85
C GLY A 520 -1.88 -16.15 -8.75
N GLN A 521 -2.10 -15.99 -10.06
CA GLN A 521 -1.77 -17.02 -11.04
C GLN A 521 -0.26 -17.02 -11.28
N GLY A 522 0.40 -18.11 -10.92
CA GLY A 522 1.87 -18.25 -10.97
C GLY A 522 2.43 -18.86 -9.69
N LEU A 523 3.76 -18.91 -9.61
CA LEU A 523 4.46 -19.53 -8.49
C LEU A 523 5.59 -18.65 -7.96
N SER A 524 5.71 -18.61 -6.63
CA SER A 524 6.93 -18.16 -5.96
C SER A 524 7.00 -18.79 -4.56
N ILE A 525 8.09 -19.48 -4.28
CA ILE A 525 8.31 -20.24 -3.05
C ILE A 525 9.63 -19.80 -2.42
N VAL A 526 9.58 -19.47 -1.13
CA VAL A 526 10.78 -19.14 -0.35
C VAL A 526 11.06 -20.28 0.61
N VAL A 527 12.20 -20.95 0.42
CA VAL A 527 12.70 -21.99 1.32
C VAL A 527 13.78 -21.39 2.21
N ARG A 528 13.66 -21.60 3.52
CA ARG A 528 14.64 -21.13 4.51
C ARG A 528 15.17 -22.28 5.35
N THR A 529 16.47 -22.36 5.46
CA THR A 529 17.17 -23.14 6.49
C THR A 529 17.64 -22.19 7.61
N LYS A 530 18.45 -22.69 8.55
CA LYS A 530 19.08 -21.90 9.60
C LYS A 530 19.79 -20.64 9.11
N ASP A 531 20.55 -20.75 8.02
CA ASP A 531 21.40 -19.69 7.49
C ASP A 531 21.30 -19.49 5.97
N LYS A 532 20.53 -20.32 5.27
CA LYS A 532 20.39 -20.28 3.80
C LYS A 532 18.98 -19.98 3.34
N VAL A 533 18.87 -19.27 2.21
CA VAL A 533 17.59 -18.97 1.55
C VAL A 533 17.65 -19.35 0.08
N LEU A 534 16.68 -20.16 -0.34
CA LEU A 534 16.39 -20.47 -1.73
C LEU A 534 15.07 -19.78 -2.14
N LEU A 535 15.09 -19.07 -3.26
CA LEU A 535 13.88 -18.59 -3.93
C LEU A 535 13.62 -19.47 -5.17
N TYR A 536 12.47 -20.11 -5.22
CA TYR A 536 12.02 -20.91 -6.35
C TYR A 536 10.87 -20.20 -7.04
N ASP A 537 11.10 -19.75 -8.27
CA ASP A 537 10.24 -18.87 -9.05
C ASP A 537 9.94 -17.49 -8.43
N THR A 538 9.55 -16.55 -9.29
CA THR A 538 9.49 -15.10 -9.01
C THR A 538 8.12 -14.49 -9.25
N GLY A 539 7.18 -15.24 -9.83
CA GLY A 539 5.84 -14.78 -10.20
C GLY A 539 5.81 -13.90 -11.45
N ALA A 540 4.59 -13.51 -11.84
CA ALA A 540 4.31 -12.76 -13.08
C ALA A 540 4.85 -11.32 -13.11
N LYS A 541 5.32 -10.89 -14.28
CA LYS A 541 5.51 -9.48 -14.65
C LYS A 541 4.57 -9.11 -15.80
N TYR A 542 3.99 -7.92 -15.75
CA TYR A 542 3.04 -7.45 -16.77
C TYR A 542 3.64 -6.29 -17.54
N GLU A 543 3.21 -6.12 -18.79
CA GLU A 543 3.69 -5.05 -19.68
C GLU A 543 3.49 -3.65 -19.09
N SER A 544 2.53 -3.47 -18.18
CA SER A 544 2.34 -2.22 -17.44
C SER A 544 3.45 -1.87 -16.43
N GLY A 545 4.50 -2.70 -16.31
CA GLY A 545 5.55 -2.59 -15.30
C GLY A 545 5.17 -3.13 -13.91
N PHE A 546 3.97 -3.67 -13.73
CA PHE A 546 3.59 -4.33 -12.48
C PHE A 546 4.25 -5.71 -12.41
N SER A 547 4.95 -6.01 -11.32
CA SER A 547 5.65 -7.29 -11.12
C SER A 547 5.34 -7.86 -9.74
N MET A 548 5.07 -9.17 -9.68
CA MET A 548 4.85 -9.89 -8.42
C MET A 548 6.11 -9.90 -7.55
N ALA A 549 7.31 -9.82 -8.15
CA ALA A 549 8.54 -9.66 -7.40
C ALA A 549 8.50 -8.39 -6.53
N ASN A 550 8.11 -7.25 -7.10
CA ASN A 550 8.01 -5.98 -6.38
C ASN A 550 6.78 -5.90 -5.46
N ALA A 551 5.66 -6.51 -5.86
CA ALA A 551 4.39 -6.39 -5.14
C ALA A 551 4.24 -7.38 -3.97
N VAL A 552 4.86 -8.56 -4.07
CA VAL A 552 4.68 -9.68 -3.14
C VAL A 552 6.02 -10.21 -2.62
N VAL A 553 6.91 -10.68 -3.51
CA VAL A 553 8.12 -11.43 -3.10
C VAL A 553 9.08 -10.57 -2.29
N ILE A 554 9.53 -9.44 -2.83
CA ILE A 554 10.46 -8.52 -2.18
C ILE A 554 9.89 -7.96 -0.85
N PRO A 555 8.62 -7.50 -0.78
CA PRO A 555 7.99 -7.13 0.48
C PRO A 555 7.97 -8.25 1.52
N PHE A 556 7.67 -9.49 1.10
CA PHE A 556 7.69 -10.65 1.99
C PHE A 556 9.10 -10.96 2.51
N LEU A 557 10.13 -10.93 1.64
CA LEU A 557 11.53 -11.12 2.03
C LEU A 557 11.96 -10.06 3.06
N ASN A 558 11.62 -8.79 2.81
CA ASN A 558 11.88 -7.69 3.75
C ASN A 558 11.16 -7.89 5.09
N TYR A 559 9.89 -8.28 5.07
CA TYR A 559 9.10 -8.57 6.27
C TYR A 559 9.68 -9.73 7.08
N SER A 560 10.14 -10.77 6.38
CA SER A 560 10.73 -11.98 6.97
C SER A 560 12.19 -11.79 7.42
N GLY A 561 12.72 -10.60 7.21
CA GLY A 561 14.06 -10.22 7.60
C GLY A 561 15.19 -10.76 6.72
N ILE A 562 14.86 -11.20 5.51
CA ILE A 562 15.79 -11.81 4.57
C ILE A 562 16.52 -10.72 3.80
N THR A 563 17.81 -10.56 4.11
CA THR A 563 18.68 -9.56 3.48
C THR A 563 19.46 -10.09 2.30
N ASN A 564 19.62 -11.41 2.18
CA ASN A 564 20.34 -12.09 1.10
C ASN A 564 19.56 -13.33 0.66
N ILE A 565 19.70 -13.69 -0.62
CA ILE A 565 19.24 -14.96 -1.18
C ILE A 565 20.49 -15.71 -1.63
N ASP A 566 20.64 -16.96 -1.21
CA ASP A 566 21.79 -17.78 -1.59
C ASP A 566 21.61 -18.37 -2.98
N LYS A 567 20.40 -18.87 -3.28
CA LYS A 567 20.08 -19.48 -4.58
C LYS A 567 18.72 -19.03 -5.10
N VAL A 568 18.61 -18.80 -6.40
CA VAL A 568 17.37 -18.60 -7.15
C VAL A 568 17.25 -19.74 -8.15
N ILE A 569 16.11 -20.39 -8.22
CA ILE A 569 15.82 -21.42 -9.22
C ILE A 569 14.61 -20.96 -10.01
N LEU A 570 14.78 -20.85 -11.34
CA LEU A 570 13.68 -20.67 -12.27
C LEU A 570 13.27 -22.04 -12.79
N SER A 571 12.04 -22.43 -12.48
CA SER A 571 11.52 -23.73 -12.87
C SER A 571 11.45 -23.88 -14.37
N HIS A 572 10.87 -22.87 -15.04
CA HIS A 572 10.79 -22.71 -16.48
C HIS A 572 10.58 -21.23 -16.81
N LEU A 573 10.49 -20.88 -18.09
CA LEU A 573 10.57 -19.49 -18.56
C LEU A 573 9.23 -18.77 -18.70
N ASP A 574 8.12 -19.42 -18.36
CA ASP A 574 6.83 -18.79 -18.51
C ASP A 574 6.71 -17.62 -17.55
N ASN A 575 6.00 -16.59 -17.99
CA ASN A 575 6.02 -15.29 -17.33
C ASN A 575 5.55 -15.38 -15.87
N ASP A 576 4.58 -16.23 -15.55
CA ASP A 576 4.05 -16.42 -14.21
C ASP A 576 4.98 -17.18 -13.25
N HIS A 577 6.17 -17.57 -13.73
CA HIS A 577 7.27 -18.16 -12.96
C HIS A 577 8.53 -17.29 -13.02
N ALA A 578 9.02 -16.95 -14.22
CA ALA A 578 10.28 -16.23 -14.41
C ALA A 578 10.13 -14.71 -14.59
N GLY A 579 8.91 -14.18 -14.64
CA GLY A 579 8.66 -12.78 -15.03
C GLY A 579 9.34 -11.74 -14.12
N GLY A 580 9.50 -12.04 -12.84
CA GLY A 580 10.08 -11.13 -11.83
C GLY A 580 11.60 -11.23 -11.63
N ILE A 581 12.33 -12.02 -12.43
CA ILE A 581 13.74 -12.31 -12.19
C ILE A 581 14.64 -11.06 -12.21
N GLU A 582 14.39 -10.11 -13.11
CA GLU A 582 15.19 -8.89 -13.23
C GLU A 582 15.12 -8.05 -11.94
N GLU A 583 13.93 -7.90 -11.36
CA GLU A 583 13.74 -7.17 -10.11
C GLU A 583 14.43 -7.87 -8.93
N ILE A 584 14.39 -9.21 -8.91
CA ILE A 584 15.06 -10.01 -7.88
C ILE A 584 16.58 -9.84 -7.98
N LEU A 585 17.18 -10.02 -9.16
CA LEU A 585 18.63 -9.93 -9.34
C LEU A 585 19.15 -8.49 -9.19
N LYS A 586 18.33 -7.48 -9.51
CA LYS A 586 18.66 -6.08 -9.21
C LYS A 586 18.83 -5.85 -7.71
N LYS A 587 18.01 -6.51 -6.88
CA LYS A 587 18.07 -6.39 -5.42
C LYS A 587 19.07 -7.36 -4.77
N TYR A 588 19.21 -8.57 -5.31
CA TYR A 588 20.07 -9.64 -4.80
C TYR A 588 21.06 -10.09 -5.89
N PRO A 589 22.00 -9.23 -6.30
CA PRO A 589 22.86 -9.48 -7.47
C PRO A 589 23.85 -10.64 -7.30
N ASN A 590 24.06 -11.10 -6.06
CA ASN A 590 25.01 -12.17 -5.74
C ASN A 590 24.34 -13.55 -5.58
N ALA A 591 23.03 -13.67 -5.85
CA ALA A 591 22.34 -14.94 -5.74
C ALA A 591 22.74 -15.89 -6.87
N GLU A 592 23.18 -17.10 -6.53
CA GLU A 592 23.44 -18.17 -7.50
C GLU A 592 22.12 -18.50 -8.22
N THR A 593 22.07 -18.43 -9.54
CA THR A 593 20.81 -18.59 -10.28
C THR A 593 20.89 -19.81 -11.18
N LEU A 594 19.90 -20.70 -11.07
CA LEU A 594 19.75 -21.87 -11.94
C LEU A 594 18.50 -21.71 -12.81
N SER A 595 18.57 -22.22 -14.04
CA SER A 595 17.52 -22.11 -15.05
C SER A 595 17.60 -23.23 -16.09
N VAL A 596 16.58 -23.33 -16.95
CA VAL A 596 16.44 -24.39 -17.95
C VAL A 596 16.65 -23.90 -19.39
N ASP A 597 17.21 -22.70 -19.58
CA ASP A 597 17.34 -22.03 -20.89
C ASP A 597 18.77 -21.63 -21.26
N GLY A 598 19.74 -21.92 -20.39
CA GLY A 598 21.17 -21.62 -20.59
C GLY A 598 21.57 -20.17 -20.33
N ASN A 599 20.64 -19.30 -19.90
CA ASN A 599 20.98 -17.93 -19.48
C ASN A 599 21.69 -17.90 -18.12
N TYR A 600 21.46 -18.92 -17.30
CA TYR A 600 22.09 -19.11 -16.00
C TYR A 600 22.66 -20.53 -15.87
N GLU A 601 23.11 -20.90 -14.67
CA GLU A 601 23.58 -22.27 -14.42
C GLU A 601 22.45 -23.26 -14.72
N PRO A 602 22.76 -24.42 -15.31
CA PRO A 602 21.75 -25.39 -15.70
C PRO A 602 21.03 -25.96 -14.46
N CYS A 603 19.70 -25.93 -14.45
CA CYS A 603 18.94 -26.86 -13.61
C CYS A 603 18.80 -28.19 -14.36
N GLN A 604 19.45 -29.23 -13.87
CA GLN A 604 19.39 -30.57 -14.46
C GLN A 604 19.27 -31.68 -13.42
N SER A 605 18.52 -32.73 -13.77
CA SER A 605 18.41 -33.96 -12.99
C SER A 605 19.78 -34.54 -12.62
N GLY A 606 19.92 -34.98 -11.38
CA GLY A 606 21.14 -35.60 -10.83
C GLY A 606 22.00 -34.63 -10.03
N GLU A 607 21.82 -33.32 -10.21
CA GLU A 607 22.41 -32.33 -9.32
C GLU A 607 21.79 -32.43 -7.93
N ASN A 608 22.65 -32.37 -6.91
CA ASN A 608 22.24 -32.36 -5.52
C ASN A 608 23.21 -31.53 -4.70
N TRP A 609 22.69 -30.91 -3.65
CA TRP A 609 23.50 -30.21 -2.66
C TRP A 609 22.89 -30.38 -1.27
N LYS A 610 23.65 -29.98 -0.26
CA LYS A 610 23.22 -30.04 1.14
C LYS A 610 23.48 -28.70 1.82
N TRP A 611 22.46 -28.17 2.47
CA TRP A 611 22.59 -27.03 3.38
C TRP A 611 22.19 -27.48 4.78
N ASN A 612 23.07 -27.26 5.76
CA ASN A 612 22.93 -27.84 7.10
C ASN A 612 22.71 -29.36 7.00
N ASN A 613 21.63 -29.89 7.56
CA ASN A 613 21.24 -31.29 7.44
C ASN A 613 20.10 -31.55 6.45
N ILE A 614 19.86 -30.62 5.53
CA ILE A 614 18.78 -30.68 4.54
C ILE A 614 19.36 -30.94 3.15
N SER A 615 18.94 -32.02 2.51
CA SER A 615 19.32 -32.37 1.14
C SER A 615 18.36 -31.77 0.13
N PHE A 616 18.91 -31.24 -0.96
CA PHE A 616 18.20 -30.71 -2.10
C PHE A 616 18.64 -31.50 -3.34
N THR A 617 17.70 -32.08 -4.06
CA THR A 617 17.98 -32.93 -5.23
C THR A 617 17.13 -32.49 -6.40
N ILE A 618 17.74 -32.19 -7.53
CA ILE A 618 17.05 -31.89 -8.77
C ILE A 618 16.71 -33.21 -9.46
N LEU A 619 15.42 -33.40 -9.78
CA LEU A 619 14.87 -34.62 -10.37
C LEU A 619 14.46 -34.47 -11.84
N SER A 620 14.25 -33.23 -12.30
CA SER A 620 13.87 -32.87 -13.67
C SER A 620 14.37 -31.45 -13.94
N PRO A 621 14.67 -31.06 -15.20
CA PRO A 621 14.59 -31.90 -16.40
C PRO A 621 15.76 -32.89 -16.52
N PHE A 622 15.50 -34.05 -17.14
CA PHE A 622 16.53 -35.04 -17.48
C PHE A 622 17.50 -34.50 -18.54
N GLU A 623 16.93 -33.80 -19.53
CA GLU A 623 17.62 -33.15 -20.62
C GLU A 623 17.12 -31.70 -20.70
N ILE A 624 18.04 -30.73 -20.73
CA ILE A 624 17.69 -29.30 -20.82
C ILE A 624 17.27 -28.93 -22.25
N THR A 625 17.85 -29.60 -23.25
CA THR A 625 17.55 -29.35 -24.66
C THR A 625 16.99 -30.61 -25.34
N PRO A 626 15.92 -30.49 -26.17
CA PRO A 626 15.18 -29.26 -26.47
C PRO A 626 14.32 -28.77 -25.28
N TYR A 627 14.08 -27.46 -25.20
CA TYR A 627 13.15 -26.89 -24.22
C TYR A 627 11.71 -27.25 -24.59
N LEU A 628 10.98 -27.87 -23.65
CA LEU A 628 9.63 -28.42 -23.82
C LEU A 628 8.57 -27.65 -23.02
N GLY A 629 8.82 -26.36 -22.74
CA GLY A 629 7.94 -25.52 -21.92
C GLY A 629 7.82 -26.09 -20.50
N ASN A 630 6.58 -26.23 -20.03
CA ASN A 630 6.21 -26.86 -18.77
C ASN A 630 6.93 -28.18 -18.46
N ASN A 631 7.14 -29.03 -19.47
CA ASN A 631 7.80 -30.33 -19.30
C ASN A 631 9.34 -30.26 -19.21
N SER A 632 9.91 -29.05 -19.30
CA SER A 632 11.30 -28.77 -18.93
C SER A 632 11.42 -28.21 -17.51
N SER A 633 10.33 -28.20 -16.72
CA SER A 633 10.34 -27.64 -15.37
C SER A 633 11.39 -28.29 -14.46
N CYS A 634 12.12 -27.44 -13.71
CA CYS A 634 13.08 -27.81 -12.68
C CYS A 634 12.38 -28.41 -11.46
N VAL A 635 12.28 -29.73 -11.33
CA VAL A 635 11.62 -30.38 -10.18
C VAL A 635 12.65 -30.61 -9.09
N ILE A 636 12.35 -30.20 -7.87
CA ILE A 636 13.26 -30.33 -6.72
C ILE A 636 12.61 -31.05 -5.56
N HIS A 637 13.34 -32.03 -5.02
CA HIS A 637 13.02 -32.71 -3.79
C HIS A 637 13.89 -32.17 -2.66
N ILE A 638 13.26 -31.76 -1.56
CA ILE A 638 13.92 -31.19 -0.39
C ILE A 638 13.57 -32.05 0.81
N GLN A 639 14.57 -32.55 1.52
CA GLN A 639 14.37 -33.52 2.59
C GLN A 639 15.29 -33.24 3.79
N SER A 640 14.71 -33.35 4.99
CA SER A 640 15.44 -33.45 6.26
C SER A 640 15.03 -34.71 7.02
N GLU A 641 15.54 -34.89 8.24
CA GLU A 641 15.12 -35.95 9.15
C GLU A 641 13.63 -35.85 9.53
N TYR A 642 13.05 -34.65 9.50
CA TYR A 642 11.70 -34.38 9.98
C TYR A 642 10.62 -34.38 8.89
N GLY A 643 11.02 -34.50 7.62
CA GLY A 643 10.11 -34.63 6.50
C GLY A 643 10.66 -34.10 5.19
N SER A 644 9.81 -34.09 4.17
CA SER A 644 10.18 -33.78 2.80
C SER A 644 9.09 -33.07 2.01
N VAL A 645 9.51 -32.31 0.99
CA VAL A 645 8.64 -31.62 0.05
C VAL A 645 9.10 -31.84 -1.38
N LEU A 646 8.14 -32.00 -2.29
CA LEU A 646 8.37 -32.03 -3.73
C LEU A 646 7.85 -30.73 -4.38
N LEU A 647 8.77 -29.96 -4.95
CA LEU A 647 8.49 -28.74 -5.72
C LEU A 647 8.43 -29.12 -7.21
N THR A 648 7.24 -29.12 -7.79
CA THR A 648 7.01 -29.67 -9.14
C THR A 648 6.90 -28.62 -10.24
N ALA A 649 6.68 -27.35 -9.89
CA ALA A 649 6.25 -26.31 -10.82
C ALA A 649 5.15 -26.82 -11.77
N ASP A 650 5.31 -26.64 -13.08
CA ASP A 650 4.24 -26.83 -14.06
C ASP A 650 4.36 -28.13 -14.85
N ILE A 651 5.10 -29.12 -14.33
CA ILE A 651 5.19 -30.44 -14.97
C ILE A 651 3.80 -31.02 -15.29
N GLU A 652 3.72 -31.66 -16.44
CA GLU A 652 2.51 -32.37 -16.88
C GLU A 652 2.70 -33.87 -16.77
N VAL A 653 1.62 -34.63 -17.06
CA VAL A 653 1.60 -36.10 -17.01
C VAL A 653 2.83 -36.79 -17.62
N PRO A 654 3.42 -36.35 -18.76
CA PRO A 654 4.61 -36.99 -19.32
C PRO A 654 5.83 -36.95 -18.41
N VAL A 655 6.04 -35.87 -17.65
CA VAL A 655 7.16 -35.78 -16.69
C VAL A 655 6.80 -36.52 -15.40
N GLU A 656 5.56 -36.42 -14.93
CA GLU A 656 5.06 -37.19 -13.80
C GLU A 656 5.30 -38.69 -13.99
N TYR A 657 4.95 -39.23 -15.16
CA TYR A 657 5.20 -40.62 -15.52
C TYR A 657 6.69 -40.99 -15.50
N ARG A 658 7.57 -40.08 -15.95
CA ARG A 658 9.02 -40.31 -15.92
C ARG A 658 9.57 -40.33 -14.50
N LEU A 659 9.10 -39.41 -13.65
CA LEU A 659 9.49 -39.36 -12.25
C LEU A 659 9.06 -40.62 -11.48
N THR A 660 7.92 -41.21 -11.81
CA THR A 660 7.40 -42.40 -11.12
C THR A 660 8.02 -43.71 -11.61
N HIS A 661 8.30 -43.83 -12.91
CA HIS A 661 8.69 -45.13 -13.51
C HIS A 661 10.16 -45.21 -13.91
N HIS A 662 10.85 -44.07 -14.08
CA HIS A 662 12.20 -44.03 -14.64
C HIS A 662 13.23 -43.40 -13.71
N LEU A 663 12.81 -42.88 -12.55
CA LEU A 663 13.71 -42.35 -11.54
C LEU A 663 14.01 -43.41 -10.47
N GLU A 664 15.28 -43.64 -10.18
CA GLU A 664 15.68 -44.50 -9.05
C GLU A 664 15.53 -43.77 -7.70
N THR A 665 15.57 -42.43 -7.73
CA THR A 665 15.41 -41.59 -6.54
C THR A 665 13.95 -41.59 -6.08
N ALA A 666 13.74 -41.81 -4.77
CA ALA A 666 12.40 -41.79 -4.20
C ALA A 666 11.78 -40.38 -4.29
N ILE A 667 10.59 -40.30 -4.88
CA ILE A 667 9.80 -39.05 -4.96
C ILE A 667 8.78 -38.91 -3.83
N ALA A 668 8.71 -39.91 -2.94
CA ALA A 668 7.84 -39.91 -1.78
C ALA A 668 8.12 -38.66 -0.93
N SER A 669 7.06 -37.90 -0.62
CA SER A 669 7.18 -36.61 0.06
C SER A 669 5.99 -36.34 0.96
N ASP A 670 6.20 -35.80 2.16
CA ASP A 670 5.12 -35.44 3.08
C ASP A 670 4.23 -34.32 2.50
N VAL A 671 4.82 -33.45 1.70
CA VAL A 671 4.18 -32.28 1.09
C VAL A 671 4.44 -32.28 -0.41
N LEU A 672 3.37 -32.10 -1.19
CA LEU A 672 3.43 -31.92 -2.63
C LEU A 672 2.98 -30.50 -2.98
N ILE A 673 3.81 -29.75 -3.68
CA ILE A 673 3.32 -28.59 -4.42
C ILE A 673 2.56 -29.14 -5.63
N VAL A 674 1.30 -28.75 -5.79
CA VAL A 674 0.43 -29.31 -6.83
C VAL A 674 0.98 -28.91 -8.20
N PRO A 675 1.22 -29.87 -9.11
CA PRO A 675 1.75 -29.57 -10.43
C PRO A 675 0.83 -28.66 -11.25
N HIS A 676 1.42 -27.69 -11.95
CA HIS A 676 0.77 -26.84 -12.96
C HIS A 676 -0.48 -26.13 -12.42
N HIS A 677 -0.38 -25.62 -11.19
CA HIS A 677 -1.45 -24.91 -10.48
C HIS A 677 -2.76 -25.72 -10.34
N GLY A 678 -2.70 -27.05 -10.48
CA GLY A 678 -3.87 -27.93 -10.51
C GLY A 678 -4.60 -27.97 -11.86
N SER A 679 -3.86 -27.82 -12.96
CA SER A 679 -4.35 -28.01 -14.33
C SER A 679 -4.85 -29.45 -14.58
N ARG A 680 -5.74 -29.60 -15.57
CA ARG A 680 -6.18 -30.93 -16.05
C ARG A 680 -5.10 -31.71 -16.79
N THR A 681 -3.98 -31.08 -17.13
CA THR A 681 -2.85 -31.70 -17.84
C THR A 681 -1.81 -32.31 -16.89
N SER A 682 -2.06 -32.29 -15.59
CA SER A 682 -1.17 -32.80 -14.55
C SER A 682 -1.96 -33.54 -13.46
N SER A 683 -1.24 -33.99 -12.42
CA SER A 683 -1.74 -34.70 -11.25
C SER A 683 -2.34 -36.07 -11.57
N ASP A 684 -1.61 -36.89 -12.33
CA ASP A 684 -1.99 -38.29 -12.59
C ASP A 684 -2.06 -39.12 -11.30
N LEU A 685 -2.95 -40.12 -11.26
CA LEU A 685 -3.18 -40.93 -10.07
C LEU A 685 -1.95 -41.72 -9.64
N ASP A 686 -1.17 -42.25 -10.58
CA ASP A 686 0.03 -43.03 -10.29
C ASP A 686 1.10 -42.14 -9.66
N PHE A 687 1.22 -40.90 -10.14
CA PHE A 687 2.11 -39.90 -9.57
C PHE A 687 1.74 -39.51 -8.15
N ILE A 688 0.45 -39.19 -7.90
CA ILE A 688 -0.01 -38.85 -6.55
C ILE A 688 0.20 -40.03 -5.58
N GLN A 689 0.01 -41.28 -6.03
CA GLN A 689 0.26 -42.47 -5.23
C GLN A 689 1.73 -42.71 -4.93
N ALA A 690 2.61 -42.47 -5.91
CA ALA A 690 4.05 -42.62 -5.73
C ALA A 690 4.63 -41.55 -4.79
N VAL A 691 4.13 -40.31 -4.86
CA VAL A 691 4.52 -39.25 -3.93
C VAL A 691 3.92 -39.49 -2.53
N ASN A 692 2.69 -40.03 -2.46
CA ASN A 692 1.95 -40.31 -1.23
C ASN A 692 1.94 -39.15 -0.20
N PRO A 693 1.57 -37.92 -0.59
CA PRO A 693 1.67 -36.77 0.29
C PRO A 693 0.57 -36.75 1.34
N LYS A 694 0.90 -36.21 2.52
CA LYS A 694 -0.10 -35.85 3.52
C LYS A 694 -0.78 -34.52 3.20
N PHE A 695 0.00 -33.57 2.65
CA PHE A 695 -0.45 -32.23 2.31
C PHE A 695 -0.21 -31.92 0.82
N ALA A 696 -1.23 -31.36 0.16
CA ALA A 696 -1.12 -30.84 -1.20
C ALA A 696 -1.31 -29.32 -1.18
N ILE A 697 -0.32 -28.58 -1.69
CA ILE A 697 -0.30 -27.12 -1.65
C ILE A 697 -0.38 -26.57 -3.08
N ASN A 698 -1.47 -25.90 -3.39
CA ASN A 698 -1.70 -25.29 -4.69
C ASN A 698 -1.42 -23.78 -4.65
N SER A 699 -0.72 -23.27 -5.67
CA SER A 699 -0.61 -21.83 -5.92
C SER A 699 -1.54 -21.48 -7.07
N SER A 700 -2.55 -20.64 -6.83
CA SER A 700 -3.44 -20.21 -7.91
C SER A 700 -4.09 -18.86 -7.61
N GLY A 701 -4.58 -18.19 -8.66
CA GLY A 701 -5.23 -16.89 -8.51
C GLY A 701 -6.74 -16.99 -8.28
N PHE A 702 -7.29 -16.13 -7.42
CA PHE A 702 -8.74 -16.04 -7.23
C PHE A 702 -9.47 -15.63 -8.52
N MET A 703 -10.46 -16.42 -8.93
CA MET A 703 -11.21 -16.23 -10.19
C MET A 703 -10.27 -15.95 -11.38
N ASN A 704 -9.20 -16.74 -11.48
CA ASN A 704 -8.28 -16.71 -12.62
C ASN A 704 -8.98 -17.21 -13.90
N GLN A 705 -8.44 -16.82 -15.06
CA GLN A 705 -9.02 -17.15 -16.36
C GLN A 705 -8.95 -18.64 -16.72
N PHE A 706 -8.06 -19.41 -16.07
CA PHE A 706 -7.84 -20.83 -16.31
C PHE A 706 -8.76 -21.73 -15.47
N ASN A 707 -9.49 -21.15 -14.51
CA ASN A 707 -10.27 -21.85 -13.49
C ASN A 707 -9.44 -22.88 -12.71
N HIS A 708 -8.18 -22.53 -12.41
CA HIS A 708 -7.29 -23.33 -11.58
C HIS A 708 -7.57 -23.11 -10.08
N PRO A 709 -7.40 -24.15 -9.23
CA PRO A 709 -7.23 -25.54 -9.61
C PRO A 709 -8.52 -26.06 -10.21
N HIS A 710 -8.40 -26.92 -11.21
CA HIS A 710 -9.59 -27.51 -11.82
C HIS A 710 -10.35 -28.34 -10.77
N PRO A 711 -11.69 -28.23 -10.67
CA PRO A 711 -12.46 -28.91 -9.61
C PRO A 711 -12.23 -30.42 -9.53
N GLN A 712 -12.04 -31.07 -10.69
CA GLN A 712 -11.74 -32.51 -10.75
C GLN A 712 -10.39 -32.85 -10.13
N ILE A 713 -9.36 -32.01 -10.33
CA ILE A 713 -8.02 -32.26 -9.78
C ILE A 713 -8.04 -32.09 -8.26
N LYS A 714 -8.66 -31.00 -7.77
CA LYS A 714 -8.87 -30.80 -6.32
C LYS A 714 -9.60 -32.00 -5.70
N GLN A 715 -10.63 -32.52 -6.38
CA GLN A 715 -11.40 -33.67 -5.90
C GLN A 715 -10.55 -34.95 -5.80
N ILE A 716 -9.63 -35.21 -6.74
CA ILE A 716 -8.72 -36.36 -6.69
C ILE A 716 -7.90 -36.37 -5.39
N TYR A 717 -7.34 -35.22 -5.00
CA TYR A 717 -6.58 -35.11 -3.75
C TYR A 717 -7.46 -35.36 -2.52
N LEU A 718 -8.65 -34.76 -2.48
CA LEU A 718 -9.59 -34.90 -1.36
C LEU A 718 -10.08 -36.35 -1.19
N GLU A 719 -10.36 -37.07 -2.27
CA GLU A 719 -10.81 -38.47 -2.24
C GLU A 719 -9.72 -39.42 -1.73
N LYS A 720 -8.44 -39.07 -1.89
CA LYS A 720 -7.31 -39.80 -1.32
C LYS A 720 -7.03 -39.44 0.14
N GLY A 721 -7.83 -38.57 0.76
CA GLY A 721 -7.64 -38.13 2.13
C GLY A 721 -6.46 -37.17 2.33
N ILE A 722 -5.99 -36.54 1.24
CA ILE A 722 -4.88 -35.59 1.26
C ILE A 722 -5.42 -34.21 1.66
N GLU A 723 -4.77 -33.56 2.62
CA GLU A 723 -5.16 -32.22 3.06
C GLU A 723 -4.74 -31.17 2.01
N PHE A 724 -5.73 -30.55 1.35
CA PHE A 724 -5.50 -29.62 0.24
C PHE A 724 -5.58 -28.15 0.69
N TYR A 725 -4.53 -27.38 0.42
CA TYR A 725 -4.46 -25.95 0.70
C TYR A 725 -4.24 -25.16 -0.59
N ASP A 726 -4.91 -24.02 -0.73
CA ASP A 726 -4.79 -23.16 -1.91
C ASP A 726 -4.52 -21.70 -1.51
N THR A 727 -3.53 -21.08 -2.14
CA THR A 727 -3.16 -19.69 -1.86
C THR A 727 -4.31 -18.71 -2.16
N GLN A 728 -5.17 -18.97 -3.15
CA GLN A 728 -6.31 -18.09 -3.46
C GLN A 728 -7.29 -17.98 -2.28
N GLU A 729 -7.46 -19.08 -1.54
CA GLU A 729 -8.39 -19.17 -0.41
C GLU A 729 -7.72 -18.75 0.89
N LYS A 730 -6.45 -19.12 1.08
CA LYS A 730 -5.73 -19.11 2.37
C LYS A 730 -4.65 -18.02 2.48
N GLY A 731 -4.34 -17.33 1.39
CA GLY A 731 -3.17 -16.45 1.27
C GLY A 731 -1.88 -17.27 1.28
N ARG A 732 -0.77 -16.65 1.70
CA ARG A 732 0.51 -17.34 1.90
C ARG A 732 0.35 -18.58 2.77
N ILE A 733 0.91 -19.71 2.33
CA ILE A 733 0.96 -20.96 3.08
C ILE A 733 2.41 -21.23 3.50
N GLU A 734 2.63 -21.45 4.79
CA GLU A 734 3.94 -21.81 5.33
C GLU A 734 3.90 -23.23 5.85
N ILE A 735 4.91 -23.98 5.47
CA ILE A 735 5.15 -25.32 5.94
C ILE A 735 6.45 -25.29 6.74
N LYS A 736 6.40 -25.77 7.98
CA LYS A 736 7.58 -25.92 8.85
C LYS A 736 7.84 -27.39 9.08
N PHE A 737 9.06 -27.81 8.80
CA PHE A 737 9.57 -29.16 9.05
C PHE A 737 10.38 -29.10 10.34
N LEU A 738 9.71 -29.37 11.46
CA LEU A 738 10.27 -29.24 12.81
C LEU A 738 10.42 -30.60 13.47
N SER A 739 11.16 -30.67 14.58
CA SER A 739 11.30 -31.91 15.35
C SER A 739 9.96 -32.48 15.85
N GLU A 740 8.95 -31.64 16.05
CA GLU A 740 7.59 -32.02 16.44
C GLU A 740 6.72 -32.51 15.26
N GLY A 741 7.21 -32.37 14.02
CA GLY A 741 6.58 -32.80 12.79
C GLY A 741 6.35 -31.68 11.77
N VAL A 742 5.63 -32.01 10.70
CA VAL A 742 5.30 -31.08 9.62
C VAL A 742 4.06 -30.26 10.00
N LEU A 743 4.23 -28.94 10.16
CA LEU A 743 3.17 -27.99 10.48
C LEU A 743 2.84 -27.12 9.27
N VAL A 744 1.55 -26.97 8.95
CA VAL A 744 1.07 -26.12 7.84
C VAL A 744 0.23 -24.96 8.40
N GLU A 745 0.67 -23.74 8.16
CA GLU A 745 0.04 -22.50 8.64
C GLU A 745 -0.35 -21.58 7.48
N SER A 746 -1.59 -21.08 7.49
CA SER A 746 -2.08 -20.13 6.48
C SER A 746 -2.18 -18.71 7.04
N TYR A 747 -1.88 -17.72 6.21
CA TYR A 747 -1.94 -16.32 6.62
C TYR A 747 -3.37 -15.85 6.97
N LYS A 748 -4.38 -16.22 6.16
CA LYS A 748 -5.79 -15.91 6.48
C LYS A 748 -6.31 -16.66 7.71
N GLY A 749 -5.78 -17.86 7.99
CA GLY A 749 -6.13 -18.63 9.20
C GLY A 749 -5.71 -17.93 10.50
N LEU A 750 -4.71 -17.05 10.44
CA LEU A 750 -4.20 -16.28 11.57
C LEU A 750 -4.86 -14.89 11.72
N LYS A 751 -5.39 -14.31 10.64
CA LYS A 751 -5.93 -12.94 10.60
C LYS A 751 -7.05 -12.79 9.56
N ARG A 752 -8.32 -12.86 9.98
CA ARG A 752 -9.47 -12.53 9.11
C ARG A 752 -10.01 -11.15 9.45
N ASN A 753 -9.88 -10.21 8.52
CA ASN A 753 -10.37 -8.84 8.69
C ASN A 753 -11.77 -8.67 8.12
N ILE A 754 -12.43 -7.56 8.47
CA ILE A 754 -13.81 -7.28 8.03
C ILE A 754 -13.95 -7.07 6.51
N TRP A 755 -12.85 -6.72 5.84
CA TRP A 755 -12.77 -6.52 4.39
C TRP A 755 -12.31 -7.77 3.62
N ASP A 756 -11.98 -8.85 4.32
CA ASP A 756 -11.60 -10.10 3.70
C ASP A 756 -12.87 -10.90 3.32
N LEU A 757 -12.81 -11.57 2.16
CA LEU A 757 -13.84 -12.49 1.67
C LEU A 757 -14.09 -13.65 2.65
#